data_AF-B0JN05-F1
#
_entry.id   AF-B0JN05-F1
#
_cell.length_a   1.000
_cell.length_b   1.000
_cell.length_c   1.000
_cell.angle_alpha   90.00
_cell.angle_beta   90.00
_cell.angle_gamma   90.00
#
_symmetry.space_group_name_H-M   'P 1'
#
loop_
_entity.id
_entity.type
_entity.pdbx_description
1 polymer ?
#
loop_
_entity_poly.entity_id
_entity_poly.type
_entity_poly.pdbx_seq_one_letter_code
_entity_poly.pdbx_strand_id
1 'polypeptide(L)'
;MTSSLLPILPAVDDVLFNFAQSDGFWANLAIAFGASYDVVKATELRQQWKSRNFSQLPPIEVLSGEVLGTANGAYSSSTNKIYLSASFLNTASSAAIINVILEEIGHYVDAQVNQVDSAGDEGAIFAELVQGNSLDVATLEALRAENDQTTIIVNGEIIQVEQADFTGTNGNDNITGTSGDDNIYGLGGNDTLSGLAGNDRLEGGSGNNTLYGGTGNDVFNFAYPLNTNTSDVAMDFVQGQDKIDVSSLNLSDWATLQLLISNDGKNNALITTFFDGVQSQLKLNGINPTLLQASDFIFNTINLNQSIDGDDFYTYNDQLFGGLGNDTLRGFKGNDTLFGEQGDDRLDGGSGSDTLYGGLGDDTAVYTGNRSQYSWTSNQGVFTITDSVANRDGIDTLYGIQKLQFSDQIVTIAPEEDFPSITLAVSPSSVTEDGTANLVYTFTRSGSTTNPLTVNYSIGGTATNGTDYASIPTGVIFAANSATVTVIVDPTADTIVESNETVILTLASGTGYTVGTPNAATGTITDDDTSVTSQLSINDITVVEGKDNHAILTVTVDNPNPQPITFNYTTAPINATANVDYTSKTGTITIAANTATATISIPILNDNLNEPDEAFTVTLSNPVNATINPEGGIGEVIITDTWQSTLTRTLPNNVENLRLIGSNNINGTGNAGNNKITGNSGINQINGRAGIDTLTGGLGADTFIFQFGQSTISTRDRITDFAINSDKIDLLTQGGTATSAPSNFSRAANSTVTTLQNLINQVFTDANGATTGNQGLGVNSAALVQVTTGAIAGTYLVINDSAAGFQSSNDLLINITGFTGALPALGNIPVGNFFV
;
A
#
# COMPACT_ATOMS: atom_id res chain seq x y z
N MET A 1 -36.00 -29.39 5.55
CA MET A 1 -35.39 -29.88 4.28
C MET A 1 -36.43 -29.77 3.18
N THR A 2 -36.16 -28.94 2.17
CA THR A 2 -36.94 -28.83 0.93
C THR A 2 -36.74 -30.09 0.07
N SER A 3 -37.62 -30.34 -0.92
CA SER A 3 -37.45 -31.48 -1.84
C SER A 3 -36.22 -31.37 -2.73
N SER A 4 -35.67 -30.15 -2.91
CA SER A 4 -34.48 -29.87 -3.71
C SER A 4 -33.16 -30.23 -3.02
N LEU A 5 -33.08 -30.17 -1.68
CA LEU A 5 -31.84 -30.48 -0.93
C LEU A 5 -31.61 -31.98 -0.70
N LEU A 6 -32.69 -32.77 -0.63
CA LEU A 6 -32.63 -34.20 -0.31
C LEU A 6 -31.72 -35.04 -1.23
N PRO A 7 -31.67 -34.82 -2.57
CA PRO A 7 -30.72 -35.52 -3.44
C PRO A 7 -29.32 -34.90 -3.50
N ILE A 8 -29.12 -33.68 -2.98
CA ILE A 8 -27.88 -32.89 -3.15
C ILE A 8 -26.86 -33.18 -2.03
N LEU A 9 -27.34 -33.30 -0.78
CA LEU A 9 -26.44 -33.51 0.38
C LEU A 9 -25.50 -34.72 0.24
N PRO A 10 -25.94 -35.89 -0.26
CA PRO A 10 -25.01 -37.01 -0.47
C PRO A 10 -23.89 -36.71 -1.47
N ALA A 11 -24.11 -35.82 -2.44
CA ALA A 11 -23.09 -35.43 -3.41
C ALA A 11 -22.03 -34.51 -2.79
N VAL A 12 -22.45 -33.59 -1.92
CA VAL A 12 -21.54 -32.76 -1.10
C VAL A 12 -20.67 -33.65 -0.20
N ASP A 13 -21.28 -34.61 0.49
CA ASP A 13 -20.58 -35.60 1.31
C ASP A 13 -19.54 -36.41 0.51
N ASP A 14 -19.87 -36.81 -0.72
CA ASP A 14 -18.95 -37.53 -1.60
C ASP A 14 -17.75 -36.66 -2.03
N VAL A 15 -17.95 -35.37 -2.30
CA VAL A 15 -16.87 -34.40 -2.60
C VAL A 15 -15.92 -34.30 -1.41
N LEU A 16 -16.43 -34.06 -0.20
CA LEU A 16 -15.63 -33.97 1.02
C LEU A 16 -14.91 -35.29 1.36
N PHE A 17 -15.57 -36.42 1.17
CA PHE A 17 -14.98 -37.75 1.36
C PHE A 17 -13.81 -37.99 0.40
N ASN A 18 -13.95 -37.63 -0.88
CA ASN A 18 -12.89 -37.78 -1.88
C ASN A 18 -11.73 -36.82 -1.59
N PHE A 19 -12.02 -35.56 -1.26
CA PHE A 19 -11.01 -34.58 -0.88
C PHE A 19 -10.19 -35.02 0.33
N ALA A 20 -10.84 -35.54 1.38
CA ALA A 20 -10.15 -36.02 2.59
C ALA A 20 -9.16 -37.17 2.30
N GLN A 21 -9.43 -37.97 1.27
CA GLN A 21 -8.57 -39.06 0.82
C GLN A 21 -7.44 -38.61 -0.12
N SER A 22 -7.54 -37.41 -0.70
CA SER A 22 -6.55 -36.92 -1.66
C SER A 22 -5.18 -36.70 -1.02
N ASP A 23 -4.14 -36.88 -1.83
CA ASP A 23 -2.75 -36.54 -1.48
C ASP A 23 -2.55 -35.01 -1.42
N GLY A 24 -3.41 -34.24 -2.11
CA GLY A 24 -3.41 -32.78 -2.15
C GLY A 24 -4.07 -32.10 -0.95
N PHE A 25 -4.68 -32.85 -0.02
CA PHE A 25 -5.45 -32.29 1.11
C PHE A 25 -4.73 -31.15 1.85
N TRP A 26 -3.48 -31.37 2.25
CA TRP A 26 -2.72 -30.37 3.02
C TRP A 26 -2.29 -29.16 2.19
N ALA A 27 -1.97 -29.37 0.92
CA ALA A 27 -1.57 -28.29 0.02
C ALA A 27 -2.77 -27.39 -0.30
N ASN A 28 -3.94 -27.98 -0.57
CA ASN A 28 -5.15 -27.24 -0.86
C ASN A 28 -5.67 -26.47 0.37
N LEU A 29 -5.59 -27.04 1.57
CA LEU A 29 -5.87 -26.30 2.81
C LEU A 29 -4.91 -25.12 3.02
N ALA A 30 -3.63 -25.27 2.66
CA ALA A 30 -2.68 -24.17 2.78
C ALA A 30 -2.88 -23.07 1.73
N ILE A 31 -3.46 -23.41 0.57
CA ILE A 31 -3.83 -22.43 -0.46
C ILE A 31 -5.07 -21.64 -0.02
N ALA A 32 -6.08 -22.34 0.53
CA ALA A 32 -7.33 -21.75 1.00
C ALA A 32 -7.14 -20.92 2.30
N PHE A 33 -6.55 -21.51 3.34
CA PHE A 33 -6.57 -20.94 4.70
C PHE A 33 -5.19 -20.46 5.21
N GLY A 34 -4.22 -20.34 4.30
CA GLY A 34 -2.84 -19.96 4.63
C GLY A 34 -1.99 -21.07 5.28
N ALA A 35 -0.72 -20.77 5.59
CA ALA A 35 0.25 -21.77 6.06
C ALA A 35 0.24 -21.99 7.59
N SER A 36 -0.57 -21.24 8.35
CA SER A 36 -0.47 -21.12 9.81
C SER A 36 -1.76 -21.53 10.56
N TYR A 37 -2.54 -22.48 10.03
CA TYR A 37 -3.76 -22.99 10.68
C TYR A 37 -3.50 -24.12 11.70
N ASP A 38 -4.49 -24.41 12.55
CA ASP A 38 -4.48 -25.51 13.53
C ASP A 38 -4.53 -26.88 12.83
N VAL A 39 -3.34 -27.45 12.61
CA VAL A 39 -3.17 -28.77 11.97
C VAL A 39 -3.80 -29.91 12.78
N VAL A 40 -4.00 -29.75 14.10
CA VAL A 40 -4.63 -30.79 14.93
C VAL A 40 -6.11 -30.86 14.59
N LYS A 41 -6.82 -29.73 14.59
CA LYS A 41 -8.24 -29.68 14.20
C LYS A 41 -8.46 -30.08 12.74
N ALA A 42 -7.60 -29.64 11.83
CA ALA A 42 -7.64 -30.06 10.43
C ALA A 42 -7.44 -31.58 10.28
N THR A 43 -6.59 -32.20 11.11
CA THR A 43 -6.42 -33.65 11.15
C THR A 43 -7.68 -34.36 11.63
N GLU A 44 -8.35 -33.83 12.65
CA GLU A 44 -9.61 -34.39 13.17
C GLU A 44 -10.74 -34.36 12.13
N LEU A 45 -10.94 -33.21 11.47
CA LEU A 45 -11.91 -33.06 10.37
C LEU A 45 -11.62 -34.06 9.24
N ARG A 46 -10.34 -34.19 8.85
CA ARG A 46 -9.93 -35.16 7.81
C ARG A 46 -10.28 -36.60 8.19
N GLN A 47 -10.05 -37.01 9.44
CA GLN A 47 -10.36 -38.38 9.88
C GLN A 47 -11.88 -38.64 9.90
N GLN A 48 -12.66 -37.66 10.32
CA GLN A 48 -14.13 -37.73 10.32
C GLN A 48 -14.65 -37.89 8.88
N TRP A 49 -14.22 -37.05 7.95
CA TRP A 49 -14.62 -37.14 6.55
C TRP A 49 -14.18 -38.44 5.89
N LYS A 50 -12.97 -38.94 6.17
CA LYS A 50 -12.52 -40.28 5.71
C LYS A 50 -13.41 -41.41 6.20
N SER A 51 -14.01 -41.27 7.38
CA SER A 51 -14.94 -42.26 7.93
C SER A 51 -16.39 -42.07 7.46
N ARG A 52 -16.64 -41.12 6.55
CA ARG A 52 -17.99 -40.65 6.16
C ARG A 52 -18.82 -40.18 7.36
N ASN A 53 -18.15 -39.61 8.35
CA ASN A 53 -18.78 -38.93 9.46
C ASN A 53 -18.82 -37.42 9.16
N PHE A 54 -20.03 -36.91 8.91
CA PHE A 54 -20.31 -35.51 8.61
C PHE A 54 -21.18 -34.84 9.68
N SER A 55 -21.37 -35.50 10.83
CA SER A 55 -22.22 -35.00 11.92
C SER A 55 -21.78 -33.66 12.54
N GLN A 56 -20.54 -33.26 12.27
CA GLN A 56 -19.92 -32.01 12.69
C GLN A 56 -20.28 -30.82 11.77
N LEU A 57 -20.72 -31.09 10.54
CA LEU A 57 -21.07 -30.01 9.60
C LEU A 57 -22.28 -29.23 10.12
N PRO A 58 -22.33 -27.91 9.92
CA PRO A 58 -23.45 -27.10 10.34
C PRO A 58 -24.78 -27.56 9.69
N PRO A 59 -25.91 -27.55 10.42
CA PRO A 59 -27.21 -27.77 9.81
C PRO A 59 -27.59 -26.65 8.84
N ILE A 60 -28.25 -27.02 7.74
CA ILE A 60 -28.72 -26.10 6.71
C ILE A 60 -30.16 -25.64 7.00
N GLU A 61 -30.39 -24.33 6.97
CA GLU A 61 -31.67 -23.67 7.07
C GLU A 61 -31.97 -22.88 5.78
N VAL A 62 -33.22 -22.87 5.31
CA VAL A 62 -33.61 -22.18 4.09
C VAL A 62 -34.41 -20.94 4.45
N LEU A 63 -33.98 -19.77 4.00
CA LEU A 63 -34.61 -18.48 4.28
C LEU A 63 -35.20 -17.86 3.00
N SER A 64 -36.12 -16.91 3.14
CA SER A 64 -36.59 -16.13 1.98
C SER A 64 -35.48 -15.22 1.46
N GLY A 65 -35.50 -14.93 0.16
CA GLY A 65 -34.57 -13.95 -0.45
C GLY A 65 -34.68 -12.54 0.16
N GLU A 66 -35.81 -12.21 0.78
CA GLU A 66 -35.96 -10.97 1.55
C GLU A 66 -35.06 -10.89 2.80
N VAL A 67 -34.61 -12.03 3.33
CA VAL A 67 -33.75 -12.11 4.54
C VAL A 67 -32.27 -12.22 4.18
N LEU A 68 -31.93 -12.94 3.11
CA LEU A 68 -30.56 -13.11 2.63
C LEU A 68 -30.16 -12.04 1.60
N GLY A 69 -31.08 -11.18 1.17
CA GLY A 69 -30.85 -10.22 0.09
C GLY A 69 -30.52 -10.94 -1.22
N THR A 70 -29.40 -10.57 -1.83
CA THR A 70 -28.88 -11.19 -3.05
C THR A 70 -27.97 -12.40 -2.76
N ALA A 71 -27.64 -12.67 -1.48
CA ALA A 71 -26.74 -13.78 -1.12
C ALA A 71 -27.40 -15.15 -1.40
N ASN A 72 -26.62 -16.05 -1.99
CA ASN A 72 -27.07 -17.41 -2.31
C ASN A 72 -26.94 -18.36 -1.11
N GLY A 73 -25.94 -18.14 -0.26
CA GLY A 73 -25.65 -18.85 0.98
C GLY A 73 -25.14 -17.92 2.08
N ALA A 74 -25.02 -18.44 3.30
CA ALA A 74 -24.31 -17.79 4.41
C ALA A 74 -23.95 -18.78 5.53
N TYR A 75 -22.74 -18.69 6.10
CA TYR A 75 -22.35 -19.41 7.31
C TYR A 75 -22.34 -18.49 8.53
N SER A 76 -23.08 -18.88 9.57
CA SER A 76 -23.09 -18.19 10.87
C SER A 76 -22.28 -18.97 11.89
N SER A 77 -21.14 -18.40 12.30
CA SER A 77 -20.31 -18.93 13.38
C SER A 77 -20.98 -18.85 14.76
N SER A 78 -21.84 -17.84 14.98
CA SER A 78 -22.59 -17.65 16.24
C SER A 78 -23.65 -18.72 16.49
N THR A 79 -24.42 -19.07 15.46
CA THR A 79 -25.46 -20.10 15.54
C THR A 79 -24.99 -21.48 15.10
N ASN A 80 -23.81 -21.54 14.48
CA ASN A 80 -23.27 -22.70 13.78
C ASN A 80 -24.28 -23.28 12.79
N LYS A 81 -24.73 -22.47 11.83
CA LYS A 81 -25.70 -22.84 10.78
C LYS A 81 -25.25 -22.35 9.42
N ILE A 82 -25.64 -23.09 8.39
CA ILE A 82 -25.59 -22.63 7.00
C ILE A 82 -26.99 -22.19 6.59
N TYR A 83 -27.13 -21.01 6.03
CA TYR A 83 -28.37 -20.49 5.46
C TYR A 83 -28.29 -20.57 3.94
N LEU A 84 -29.39 -20.94 3.28
CA LEU A 84 -29.49 -20.92 1.83
C LEU A 84 -30.72 -20.14 1.39
N SER A 85 -30.58 -19.40 0.30
CA SER A 85 -31.69 -18.63 -0.25
C SER A 85 -32.72 -19.53 -0.93
N ALA A 86 -33.99 -19.35 -0.57
CA ALA A 86 -35.10 -20.04 -1.21
C ALA A 86 -35.23 -19.67 -2.69
N SER A 87 -34.93 -18.43 -3.08
CA SER A 87 -34.97 -18.02 -4.49
C SER A 87 -33.87 -18.72 -5.28
N PHE A 88 -32.65 -18.77 -4.74
CA PHE A 88 -31.52 -19.51 -5.30
C PHE A 88 -31.84 -21.00 -5.47
N LEU A 89 -32.34 -21.67 -4.43
CA LEU A 89 -32.67 -23.10 -4.49
C LEU A 89 -33.75 -23.45 -5.53
N ASN A 90 -34.57 -22.49 -5.94
CA ASN A 90 -35.63 -22.70 -6.92
C ASN A 90 -35.16 -22.50 -8.36
N THR A 91 -34.08 -21.76 -8.59
CA THR A 91 -33.59 -21.38 -9.93
C THR A 91 -32.25 -22.01 -10.29
N ALA A 92 -31.42 -22.32 -9.30
CA ALA A 92 -30.05 -22.79 -9.49
C ALA A 92 -29.97 -24.26 -9.93
N SER A 93 -28.89 -24.57 -10.66
CA SER A 93 -28.54 -25.94 -11.02
C SER A 93 -28.04 -26.72 -9.80
N SER A 94 -28.12 -28.07 -9.83
CA SER A 94 -27.56 -28.89 -8.76
C SER A 94 -26.06 -28.66 -8.54
N ALA A 95 -25.30 -28.33 -9.60
CA ALA A 95 -23.88 -28.01 -9.49
C ALA A 95 -23.66 -26.68 -8.75
N ALA A 96 -24.45 -25.64 -9.08
CA ALA A 96 -24.37 -24.36 -8.39
C ALA A 96 -24.74 -24.47 -6.91
N ILE A 97 -25.77 -25.27 -6.58
CA ILE A 97 -26.15 -25.51 -5.18
C ILE A 97 -25.05 -26.26 -4.41
N ILE A 98 -24.40 -27.25 -5.05
CA ILE A 98 -23.25 -27.95 -4.45
C ILE A 98 -22.11 -26.97 -4.19
N ASN A 99 -21.81 -26.09 -5.14
CA ASN A 99 -20.74 -25.11 -5.02
C ASN A 99 -20.94 -24.21 -3.80
N VAL A 100 -22.11 -23.56 -3.72
CA VAL A 100 -22.45 -22.68 -2.59
C VAL A 100 -22.41 -23.44 -1.26
N ILE A 101 -22.93 -24.68 -1.19
CA ILE A 101 -22.83 -25.44 0.07
C ILE A 101 -21.37 -25.73 0.45
N LEU A 102 -20.50 -26.02 -0.51
CA LEU A 102 -19.07 -26.29 -0.25
C LEU A 102 -18.34 -25.02 0.18
N GLU A 103 -18.71 -23.88 -0.38
CA GLU A 103 -18.23 -22.54 -0.04
C GLU A 103 -18.55 -22.20 1.42
N GLU A 104 -19.82 -22.38 1.83
CA GLU A 104 -20.23 -22.19 3.22
C GLU A 104 -19.58 -23.18 4.20
N ILE A 105 -19.27 -24.39 3.73
CA ILE A 105 -18.48 -25.36 4.51
C ILE A 105 -17.02 -24.90 4.61
N GLY A 106 -16.49 -24.20 3.61
CA GLY A 106 -15.18 -23.56 3.64
C GLY A 106 -15.07 -22.56 4.77
N HIS A 107 -16.02 -21.63 4.91
CA HIS A 107 -16.05 -20.69 6.04
C HIS A 107 -16.19 -21.40 7.40
N TYR A 108 -17.01 -22.46 7.48
CA TYR A 108 -17.06 -23.29 8.69
C TYR A 108 -15.70 -23.89 9.04
N VAL A 109 -15.00 -24.45 8.04
CA VAL A 109 -13.68 -25.06 8.22
C VAL A 109 -12.67 -24.03 8.67
N ASP A 110 -12.63 -22.86 8.04
CA ASP A 110 -11.76 -21.75 8.44
C ASP A 110 -11.99 -21.38 9.91
N ALA A 111 -13.25 -21.15 10.30
CA ALA A 111 -13.62 -20.84 11.68
C ALA A 111 -13.26 -21.95 12.69
N GLN A 112 -13.07 -23.20 12.24
CA GLN A 112 -12.54 -24.26 13.09
C GLN A 112 -11.02 -24.19 13.22
N VAL A 113 -10.29 -24.06 12.10
CA VAL A 113 -8.84 -24.25 12.06
C VAL A 113 -8.05 -22.97 12.31
N ASN A 114 -8.64 -21.81 12.08
CA ASN A 114 -8.05 -20.50 12.31
C ASN A 114 -8.72 -19.79 13.51
N GLN A 115 -7.92 -18.99 14.23
CA GLN A 115 -8.41 -18.14 15.34
C GLN A 115 -8.64 -16.69 14.92
N VAL A 116 -8.03 -16.30 13.80
CA VAL A 116 -8.19 -15.02 13.13
C VAL A 116 -8.58 -15.38 11.72
N ASP A 117 -9.66 -14.77 11.24
CA ASP A 117 -10.15 -14.92 9.88
C ASP A 117 -9.01 -14.73 8.89
N SER A 118 -8.90 -15.64 7.92
CA SER A 118 -7.94 -15.45 6.84
C SER A 118 -8.41 -14.28 5.95
N ALA A 119 -7.54 -13.73 5.11
CA ALA A 119 -7.91 -12.64 4.22
C ALA A 119 -8.22 -13.16 2.80
N GLY A 120 -9.43 -12.88 2.31
CA GLY A 120 -9.93 -13.25 0.99
C GLY A 120 -11.25 -14.01 1.08
N ASP A 121 -11.69 -14.62 -0.02
CA ASP A 121 -12.84 -15.53 -0.05
C ASP A 121 -12.36 -16.99 0.13
N GLU A 122 -12.05 -17.37 1.37
CA GLU A 122 -11.58 -18.74 1.66
C GLU A 122 -12.66 -19.80 1.45
N GLY A 123 -13.93 -19.39 1.47
CA GLY A 123 -15.07 -20.22 1.13
C GLY A 123 -15.01 -20.68 -0.31
N ALA A 124 -14.94 -19.75 -1.26
CA ALA A 124 -14.94 -20.07 -2.69
C ALA A 124 -13.63 -20.74 -3.12
N ILE A 125 -12.48 -20.29 -2.58
CA ILE A 125 -11.20 -20.97 -2.81
C ILE A 125 -11.29 -22.43 -2.32
N PHE A 126 -11.88 -22.67 -1.15
CA PHE A 126 -12.10 -24.03 -0.66
C PHE A 126 -13.05 -24.82 -1.56
N ALA A 127 -14.16 -24.23 -2.01
CA ALA A 127 -15.15 -24.88 -2.88
C ALA A 127 -14.56 -25.34 -4.22
N GLU A 128 -13.69 -24.52 -4.82
CA GLU A 128 -12.98 -24.86 -6.05
C GLU A 128 -11.98 -26.02 -5.83
N LEU A 129 -11.15 -25.89 -4.80
CA LEU A 129 -10.09 -26.85 -4.51
C LEU A 129 -10.61 -28.21 -4.03
N VAL A 130 -11.71 -28.24 -3.28
CA VAL A 130 -12.32 -29.48 -2.77
C VAL A 130 -12.96 -30.30 -3.90
N GLN A 131 -13.45 -29.62 -4.95
CA GLN A 131 -13.97 -30.26 -6.17
C GLN A 131 -12.85 -30.72 -7.11
N GLY A 132 -11.60 -30.38 -6.83
CA GLY A 132 -10.42 -30.79 -7.59
C GLY A 132 -10.07 -29.86 -8.75
N ASN A 133 -10.63 -28.65 -8.78
CA ASN A 133 -10.29 -27.64 -9.77
C ASN A 133 -8.90 -27.05 -9.46
N SER A 134 -8.16 -26.67 -10.50
CA SER A 134 -6.89 -25.96 -10.36
C SER A 134 -7.09 -24.48 -10.59
N LEU A 135 -6.76 -23.66 -9.60
CA LEU A 135 -6.76 -22.20 -9.72
C LEU A 135 -5.41 -21.74 -10.27
N ASP A 136 -5.42 -20.94 -11.33
CA ASP A 136 -4.21 -20.25 -11.76
C ASP A 136 -3.93 -19.04 -10.85
N VAL A 137 -2.74 -18.43 -11.00
CA VAL A 137 -2.31 -17.33 -10.14
C VAL A 137 -3.25 -16.14 -10.24
N ALA A 138 -3.77 -15.82 -11.44
CA ALA A 138 -4.68 -14.68 -11.60
C ALA A 138 -6.03 -14.92 -10.92
N THR A 139 -6.60 -16.13 -11.06
CA THR A 139 -7.87 -16.51 -10.43
C THR A 139 -7.73 -16.58 -8.91
N LEU A 140 -6.61 -17.12 -8.41
CA LEU A 140 -6.34 -17.19 -6.98
C LEU A 140 -6.13 -15.80 -6.36
N GLU A 141 -5.45 -14.89 -7.04
CA GLU A 141 -5.27 -13.51 -6.54
C GLU A 141 -6.58 -12.71 -6.63
N ALA A 142 -7.43 -12.96 -7.63
CA ALA A 142 -8.77 -12.36 -7.70
C ALA A 142 -9.65 -12.81 -6.53
N LEU A 143 -9.77 -14.12 -6.29
CA LEU A 143 -10.53 -14.68 -5.17
C LEU A 143 -9.97 -14.29 -3.78
N ARG A 144 -8.67 -13.97 -3.69
CA ARG A 144 -8.07 -13.47 -2.44
C ARG A 144 -8.29 -11.97 -2.22
N ALA A 145 -8.57 -11.23 -3.28
CA ALA A 145 -8.84 -9.80 -3.24
C ALA A 145 -10.34 -9.52 -3.07
N GLU A 146 -11.19 -10.42 -3.56
CA GLU A 146 -12.62 -10.53 -3.27
C GLU A 146 -12.75 -10.89 -1.78
N ASN A 147 -12.95 -9.88 -0.93
CA ASN A 147 -13.24 -10.07 0.50
C ASN A 147 -14.58 -9.40 0.76
N ASP A 148 -15.62 -10.03 0.23
CA ASP A 148 -16.98 -9.49 0.15
C ASP A 148 -17.67 -9.59 1.53
N GLN A 149 -17.32 -8.69 2.45
CA GLN A 149 -17.97 -8.62 3.75
C GLN A 149 -19.15 -7.66 3.72
N THR A 150 -20.37 -8.17 3.53
CA THR A 150 -21.60 -7.48 3.97
C THR A 150 -22.19 -8.18 5.19
N THR A 151 -23.03 -7.48 5.97
CA THR A 151 -23.71 -8.10 7.12
C THR A 151 -25.22 -8.13 6.93
N ILE A 152 -25.82 -9.31 7.06
CA ILE A 152 -27.27 -9.48 7.17
C ILE A 152 -27.68 -9.73 8.61
N ILE A 153 -28.91 -9.36 8.95
CA ILE A 153 -29.49 -9.63 10.26
C ILE A 153 -30.47 -10.79 10.15
N VAL A 154 -30.11 -11.95 10.70
CA VAL A 154 -31.02 -13.11 10.79
C VAL A 154 -31.40 -13.30 12.25
N ASN A 155 -32.69 -13.17 12.56
CA ASN A 155 -33.24 -13.30 13.91
C ASN A 155 -32.58 -12.37 14.97
N GLY A 156 -32.03 -11.23 14.55
CA GLY A 156 -31.37 -10.25 15.44
C GLY A 156 -29.86 -10.48 15.63
N GLU A 157 -29.26 -11.45 14.94
CA GLU A 157 -27.82 -11.67 14.89
C GLU A 157 -27.22 -11.14 13.58
N ILE A 158 -26.06 -10.51 13.67
CA ILE A 158 -25.28 -10.02 12.54
C ILE A 158 -24.50 -11.20 11.95
N ILE A 159 -24.72 -11.50 10.68
CA ILE A 159 -24.07 -12.59 9.93
C ILE A 159 -23.36 -11.96 8.74
N GLN A 160 -22.09 -12.28 8.54
CA GLN A 160 -21.35 -11.87 7.35
C GLN A 160 -21.81 -12.71 6.15
N VAL A 161 -22.06 -12.07 5.00
CA VAL A 161 -22.38 -12.73 3.71
C VAL A 161 -21.69 -12.02 2.57
N GLU A 162 -21.53 -12.73 1.46
CA GLU A 162 -20.89 -12.25 0.24
C GLU A 162 -21.95 -11.73 -0.74
N GLN A 163 -21.82 -10.47 -1.18
CA GLN A 163 -22.70 -9.85 -2.18
C GLN A 163 -21.90 -9.05 -3.20
N ALA A 164 -22.13 -9.33 -4.49
CA ALA A 164 -21.44 -8.71 -5.62
C ALA A 164 -22.02 -7.35 -6.10
N ASP A 165 -23.23 -6.97 -5.68
CA ASP A 165 -23.86 -5.68 -6.01
C ASP A 165 -24.69 -5.19 -4.81
N PHE A 166 -24.58 -3.90 -4.46
CA PHE A 166 -25.31 -3.28 -3.36
C PHE A 166 -26.61 -2.65 -3.87
N THR A 167 -27.70 -3.41 -3.85
CA THR A 167 -29.02 -2.93 -4.32
C THR A 167 -29.97 -2.61 -3.17
N GLY A 168 -30.49 -1.39 -3.14
CA GLY A 168 -31.50 -0.88 -2.23
C GLY A 168 -32.92 -1.37 -2.52
N THR A 169 -33.89 -0.65 -1.99
CA THR A 169 -35.32 -0.91 -2.05
C THR A 169 -36.05 0.28 -2.69
N ASN A 170 -37.39 0.27 -2.68
CA ASN A 170 -38.16 1.46 -3.09
C ASN A 170 -38.44 2.42 -1.91
N GLY A 171 -37.71 2.28 -0.80
CA GLY A 171 -37.75 3.18 0.35
C GLY A 171 -36.40 3.85 0.57
N ASN A 172 -36.31 4.75 1.55
CA ASN A 172 -35.05 5.44 1.84
C ASN A 172 -34.03 4.46 2.44
N ASP A 173 -32.93 4.24 1.73
CA ASP A 173 -31.87 3.33 2.11
C ASP A 173 -30.58 4.07 2.52
N ASN A 174 -29.80 3.41 3.37
CA ASN A 174 -28.45 3.86 3.72
C ASN A 174 -27.49 2.71 3.44
N ILE A 175 -26.79 2.80 2.32
CA ILE A 175 -26.01 1.73 1.73
C ILE A 175 -24.53 2.15 1.76
N THR A 176 -23.69 1.27 2.27
CA THR A 176 -22.23 1.46 2.31
C THR A 176 -21.59 0.24 1.68
N GLY A 177 -20.75 0.49 0.68
CA GLY A 177 -19.94 -0.49 -0.03
C GLY A 177 -18.74 -0.98 0.79
N THR A 178 -17.81 -1.63 0.11
CA THR A 178 -16.59 -2.21 0.64
C THR A 178 -15.39 -1.28 0.42
N SER A 179 -14.16 -1.81 0.41
CA SER A 179 -12.97 -1.05 0.00
C SER A 179 -12.47 -1.47 -1.40
N GLY A 180 -13.26 -2.26 -2.13
CA GLY A 180 -13.04 -2.66 -3.52
C GLY A 180 -13.94 -1.88 -4.47
N ASP A 181 -13.87 -2.20 -5.77
CA ASP A 181 -14.67 -1.53 -6.80
C ASP A 181 -16.14 -2.02 -6.74
N ASP A 182 -17.06 -1.20 -6.24
CA ASP A 182 -18.46 -1.58 -5.99
C ASP A 182 -19.44 -1.03 -7.04
N ASN A 183 -20.55 -1.74 -7.27
CA ASN A 183 -21.75 -1.15 -7.89
C ASN A 183 -22.85 -0.99 -6.84
N ILE A 184 -23.32 0.26 -6.67
CA ILE A 184 -24.31 0.62 -5.65
C ILE A 184 -25.54 1.26 -6.31
N TYR A 185 -26.71 0.65 -6.09
CA TYR A 185 -28.00 1.07 -6.66
C TYR A 185 -29.00 1.39 -5.54
N GLY A 186 -29.44 2.64 -5.41
CA GLY A 186 -30.46 3.06 -4.43
C GLY A 186 -31.88 2.63 -4.79
N LEU A 187 -32.20 2.59 -6.09
CA LEU A 187 -33.53 2.38 -6.67
C LEU A 187 -34.51 3.52 -6.41
N GLY A 188 -35.28 3.51 -5.32
CA GLY A 188 -36.31 4.51 -5.10
C GLY A 188 -36.37 4.94 -3.65
N GLY A 189 -36.45 6.23 -3.38
CA GLY A 189 -36.32 6.74 -2.02
C GLY A 189 -35.35 7.91 -1.99
N ASN A 190 -35.18 8.51 -0.81
CA ASN A 190 -34.07 9.45 -0.61
C ASN A 190 -32.92 8.67 0.02
N ASP A 191 -32.02 8.20 -0.82
CA ASP A 191 -30.99 7.24 -0.42
C ASP A 191 -29.69 7.94 -0.05
N THR A 192 -28.91 7.30 0.83
CA THR A 192 -27.53 7.67 1.12
C THR A 192 -26.63 6.51 0.70
N LEU A 193 -25.79 6.72 -0.32
CA LEU A 193 -24.92 5.70 -0.90
C LEU A 193 -23.44 6.10 -0.66
N SER A 194 -22.60 5.15 -0.25
CA SER A 194 -21.18 5.39 0.01
C SER A 194 -20.32 4.25 -0.52
N GLY A 195 -19.39 4.53 -1.44
CA GLY A 195 -18.44 3.55 -1.99
C GLY A 195 -17.23 3.26 -1.11
N LEU A 196 -16.79 4.23 -0.30
CA LEU A 196 -15.59 4.18 0.55
C LEU A 196 -14.27 4.20 -0.23
N ALA A 197 -13.74 3.08 -0.69
CA ALA A 197 -12.48 3.03 -1.42
C ALA A 197 -12.62 2.04 -2.58
N GLY A 198 -11.94 2.27 -3.69
CA GLY A 198 -12.20 1.52 -4.93
C GLY A 198 -12.68 2.45 -6.02
N ASN A 199 -12.85 1.95 -7.23
CA ASN A 199 -13.47 2.69 -8.34
C ASN A 199 -14.95 2.32 -8.40
N ASP A 200 -15.78 3.11 -7.73
CA ASP A 200 -17.16 2.73 -7.48
C ASP A 200 -18.11 3.30 -8.54
N ARG A 201 -19.21 2.59 -8.80
CA ARG A 201 -20.33 3.09 -9.61
C ARG A 201 -21.56 3.28 -8.74
N LEU A 202 -22.03 4.53 -8.62
CA LEU A 202 -23.17 4.89 -7.78
C LEU A 202 -24.36 5.37 -8.63
N GLU A 203 -25.52 4.77 -8.40
CA GLU A 203 -26.81 5.18 -9.00
C GLU A 203 -27.87 5.37 -7.90
N GLY A 204 -28.24 6.64 -7.65
CA GLY A 204 -29.25 6.97 -6.64
C GLY A 204 -30.68 6.54 -7.02
N GLY A 205 -31.00 6.51 -8.32
CA GLY A 205 -32.35 6.20 -8.78
C GLY A 205 -33.35 7.33 -8.51
N SER A 206 -34.62 6.99 -8.25
CA SER A 206 -35.70 7.95 -8.01
C SER A 206 -35.64 8.54 -6.60
N GLY A 207 -35.69 9.86 -6.47
CA GLY A 207 -35.75 10.58 -5.20
C GLY A 207 -34.61 11.58 -5.06
N ASN A 208 -34.34 12.07 -3.85
CA ASN A 208 -33.23 13.00 -3.60
C ASN A 208 -32.13 12.28 -2.85
N ASN A 209 -31.10 11.88 -3.58
CA ASN A 209 -30.05 11.00 -3.08
C ASN A 209 -28.80 11.76 -2.67
N THR A 210 -28.07 11.21 -1.70
CA THR A 210 -26.74 11.69 -1.29
C THR A 210 -25.71 10.61 -1.61
N LEU A 211 -24.73 10.93 -2.45
CA LEU A 211 -23.77 9.99 -3.01
C LEU A 211 -22.36 10.37 -2.53
N TYR A 212 -21.62 9.39 -2.01
CA TYR A 212 -20.21 9.50 -1.61
C TYR A 212 -19.41 8.47 -2.39
N GLY A 213 -18.52 8.92 -3.28
CA GLY A 213 -17.62 8.01 -4.00
C GLY A 213 -16.56 7.47 -3.06
N GLY A 214 -15.89 8.38 -2.35
CA GLY A 214 -14.80 8.04 -1.44
C GLY A 214 -13.44 8.19 -2.10
N THR A 215 -12.57 7.18 -2.00
CA THR A 215 -11.23 7.20 -2.60
C THR A 215 -11.12 6.25 -3.78
N GLY A 216 -10.86 6.78 -4.97
CA GLY A 216 -10.61 6.01 -6.19
C GLY A 216 -11.14 6.78 -7.39
N ASN A 217 -11.34 6.14 -8.55
CA ASN A 217 -11.93 6.83 -9.70
C ASN A 217 -13.40 6.46 -9.81
N ASP A 218 -14.26 7.28 -9.23
CA ASP A 218 -15.68 6.93 -9.05
C ASP A 218 -16.54 7.41 -10.21
N VAL A 219 -17.67 6.73 -10.43
CA VAL A 219 -18.65 7.05 -11.47
C VAL A 219 -20.02 7.29 -10.85
N PHE A 220 -20.48 8.53 -10.95
CA PHE A 220 -21.83 8.93 -10.53
C PHE A 220 -22.78 8.89 -11.73
N ASN A 221 -23.76 7.98 -11.72
CA ASN A 221 -24.71 7.86 -12.81
C ASN A 221 -25.78 8.96 -12.74
N PHE A 222 -25.92 9.75 -13.79
CA PHE A 222 -26.96 10.75 -13.94
C PHE A 222 -27.92 10.33 -15.05
N ALA A 223 -29.16 10.02 -14.65
CA ALA A 223 -30.19 9.48 -15.54
C ALA A 223 -31.53 10.20 -15.34
N TYR A 224 -32.44 10.00 -16.29
CA TYR A 224 -33.82 10.48 -16.13
C TYR A 224 -34.53 9.74 -15.01
N PRO A 225 -35.18 10.44 -14.07
CA PRO A 225 -35.98 9.81 -13.05
C PRO A 225 -37.30 9.35 -13.64
N LEU A 226 -37.80 8.25 -13.10
CA LEU A 226 -39.15 7.83 -13.40
C LEU A 226 -40.11 8.75 -12.64
N ASN A 227 -40.88 9.57 -13.36
CA ASN A 227 -42.10 10.26 -12.90
C ASN A 227 -42.03 11.23 -11.69
N THR A 228 -40.85 11.51 -11.13
CA THR A 228 -40.67 12.43 -10.00
C THR A 228 -39.45 13.32 -10.16
N ASN A 229 -39.54 14.57 -9.68
CA ASN A 229 -38.38 15.46 -9.65
C ASN A 229 -37.31 14.92 -8.70
N THR A 230 -36.05 14.95 -9.13
CA THR A 230 -34.89 14.53 -8.34
C THR A 230 -33.87 15.64 -8.19
N SER A 231 -33.20 15.64 -7.05
CA SER A 231 -32.11 16.56 -6.70
C SER A 231 -31.07 15.78 -5.92
N ASP A 232 -30.23 15.09 -6.67
CA ASP A 232 -29.14 14.28 -6.15
C ASP A 232 -27.92 15.14 -5.84
N VAL A 233 -27.12 14.70 -4.89
CA VAL A 233 -25.91 15.40 -4.47
C VAL A 233 -24.75 14.42 -4.42
N ALA A 234 -23.75 14.62 -5.28
CA ALA A 234 -22.43 14.04 -5.12
C ALA A 234 -21.65 14.89 -4.11
N MET A 235 -21.31 14.31 -2.96
CA MET A 235 -20.79 15.06 -1.82
C MET A 235 -19.29 15.32 -1.88
N ASP A 236 -18.53 14.38 -2.43
CA ASP A 236 -17.06 14.31 -2.39
C ASP A 236 -16.40 14.13 -3.76
N PHE A 237 -17.13 14.41 -4.85
CA PHE A 237 -16.62 14.34 -6.23
C PHE A 237 -15.25 15.02 -6.39
N VAL A 238 -14.26 14.26 -6.85
CA VAL A 238 -12.89 14.70 -7.10
C VAL A 238 -12.71 14.99 -8.59
N GLN A 239 -12.61 16.28 -8.92
CA GLN A 239 -12.44 16.74 -10.29
C GLN A 239 -11.18 16.18 -10.96
N GLY A 240 -11.28 15.75 -12.22
CA GLY A 240 -10.18 15.16 -13.00
C GLY A 240 -9.89 13.69 -12.68
N GLN A 241 -10.44 13.17 -11.58
CA GLN A 241 -10.35 11.78 -11.16
C GLN A 241 -11.69 11.08 -11.45
N ASP A 242 -12.74 11.50 -10.76
CA ASP A 242 -14.07 10.93 -10.87
C ASP A 242 -14.76 11.31 -12.19
N LYS A 243 -15.87 10.64 -12.47
CA LYS A 243 -16.69 10.81 -13.67
C LYS A 243 -18.16 10.93 -13.32
N ILE A 244 -18.87 11.72 -14.12
CA ILE A 244 -20.33 11.71 -14.14
C ILE A 244 -20.76 11.06 -15.44
N ASP A 245 -21.52 9.99 -15.33
CA ASP A 245 -22.07 9.29 -16.49
C ASP A 245 -23.37 9.96 -16.91
N VAL A 246 -23.33 10.63 -18.07
CA VAL A 246 -24.50 11.29 -18.69
C VAL A 246 -24.93 10.57 -19.95
N SER A 247 -24.32 9.42 -20.27
CA SER A 247 -24.54 8.70 -21.52
C SER A 247 -25.98 8.22 -21.69
N SER A 248 -26.65 7.92 -20.57
CA SER A 248 -28.07 7.50 -20.55
C SER A 248 -29.05 8.59 -20.98
N LEU A 249 -28.61 9.86 -20.99
CA LEU A 249 -29.38 11.02 -21.46
C LEU A 249 -29.21 11.27 -22.95
N ASN A 250 -28.49 10.39 -23.68
CA ASN A 250 -28.07 10.54 -25.07
C ASN A 250 -27.09 11.69 -25.39
N LEU A 251 -26.67 12.47 -24.39
CA LEU A 251 -25.69 13.54 -24.57
C LEU A 251 -24.37 13.01 -25.12
N SER A 252 -23.90 13.57 -26.23
CA SER A 252 -22.64 13.20 -26.90
C SER A 252 -21.61 14.34 -26.95
N ASP A 253 -22.04 15.59 -26.69
CA ASP A 253 -21.21 16.78 -26.83
C ASP A 253 -21.09 17.63 -25.56
N TRP A 254 -19.89 18.17 -25.33
CA TRP A 254 -19.58 19.04 -24.20
C TRP A 254 -20.26 20.40 -24.32
N ALA A 255 -20.36 21.00 -25.51
CA ALA A 255 -20.97 22.32 -25.64
C ALA A 255 -22.46 22.27 -25.30
N THR A 256 -23.16 21.18 -25.64
CA THR A 256 -24.53 20.93 -25.18
C THR A 256 -24.60 20.82 -23.67
N LEU A 257 -23.76 19.98 -23.05
CA LEU A 257 -23.75 19.81 -21.60
C LEU A 257 -23.46 21.13 -20.85
N GLN A 258 -22.59 21.99 -21.38
CA GLN A 258 -22.31 23.31 -20.79
C GLN A 258 -23.55 24.20 -20.66
N LEU A 259 -24.53 24.05 -21.56
CA LEU A 259 -25.79 24.80 -21.49
C LEU A 259 -26.70 24.31 -20.35
N LEU A 260 -26.48 23.09 -19.86
CA LEU A 260 -27.24 22.46 -18.77
C LEU A 260 -26.61 22.68 -17.39
N ILE A 261 -25.36 23.15 -17.36
CA ILE A 261 -24.62 23.40 -16.13
C ILE A 261 -24.86 24.83 -15.64
N SER A 262 -25.26 24.95 -14.39
CA SER A 262 -25.43 26.23 -13.69
C SER A 262 -24.68 26.28 -12.36
N ASN A 263 -24.64 27.46 -11.74
CA ASN A 263 -24.09 27.67 -10.39
C ASN A 263 -25.23 27.99 -9.42
N ASP A 264 -25.27 27.36 -8.25
CA ASP A 264 -26.31 27.60 -7.23
C ASP A 264 -26.13 28.92 -6.46
N GLY A 265 -25.11 29.71 -6.81
CA GLY A 265 -24.70 30.91 -6.09
C GLY A 265 -23.87 30.62 -4.84
N LYS A 266 -23.56 29.35 -4.56
CA LYS A 266 -22.70 28.89 -3.45
C LYS A 266 -21.48 28.12 -3.96
N ASN A 267 -21.14 28.32 -5.23
CA ASN A 267 -19.97 27.72 -5.87
C ASN A 267 -20.10 26.20 -6.09
N ASN A 268 -21.33 25.68 -6.16
CA ASN A 268 -21.60 24.29 -6.56
C ASN A 268 -22.10 24.26 -8.01
N ALA A 269 -21.73 23.23 -8.75
CA ALA A 269 -22.24 22.96 -10.09
C ALA A 269 -23.55 22.19 -10.00
N LEU A 270 -24.53 22.58 -10.82
CA LEU A 270 -25.78 21.85 -10.98
C LEU A 270 -25.97 21.52 -12.45
N ILE A 271 -26.07 20.24 -12.76
CA ILE A 271 -26.48 19.72 -14.06
C ILE A 271 -27.98 19.49 -13.95
N THR A 272 -28.77 20.16 -14.78
CA THR A 272 -30.23 20.07 -14.73
C THR A 272 -30.80 19.72 -16.09
N THR A 273 -31.64 18.69 -16.13
CA THR A 273 -32.42 18.29 -17.31
C THR A 273 -33.91 18.32 -17.02
N PHE A 274 -34.71 18.48 -18.08
CA PHE A 274 -36.17 18.46 -18.01
C PHE A 274 -36.74 17.55 -19.09
N PHE A 275 -37.66 16.67 -18.71
CA PHE A 275 -38.37 15.80 -19.64
C PHE A 275 -39.74 15.42 -19.08
N ASP A 276 -40.79 15.53 -19.89
CA ASP A 276 -42.18 15.23 -19.55
C ASP A 276 -42.64 15.94 -18.25
N GLY A 277 -42.24 17.22 -18.12
CA GLY A 277 -42.54 18.05 -16.95
C GLY A 277 -41.78 17.68 -15.66
N VAL A 278 -40.84 16.73 -15.74
CA VAL A 278 -40.02 16.27 -14.61
C VAL A 278 -38.61 16.83 -14.71
N GLN A 279 -38.08 17.30 -13.58
CA GLN A 279 -36.70 17.76 -13.44
C GLN A 279 -35.79 16.64 -12.92
N SER A 280 -34.64 16.45 -13.56
CA SER A 280 -33.51 15.70 -12.99
C SER A 280 -32.40 16.68 -12.68
N GLN A 281 -31.85 16.63 -11.47
CA GLN A 281 -30.74 17.49 -11.09
C GLN A 281 -29.68 16.71 -10.32
N LEU A 282 -28.42 16.87 -10.74
CA LEU A 282 -27.25 16.45 -9.97
C LEU A 282 -26.46 17.68 -9.56
N LYS A 283 -26.26 17.82 -8.25
CA LYS A 283 -25.38 18.84 -7.65
C LYS A 283 -24.03 18.22 -7.32
N LEU A 284 -22.96 18.87 -7.76
CA LEU A 284 -21.58 18.57 -7.34
C LEU A 284 -21.16 19.51 -6.22
N ASN A 285 -21.08 18.98 -5.01
CA ASN A 285 -20.81 19.77 -3.83
C ASN A 285 -19.35 20.25 -3.79
N GLY A 286 -19.12 21.56 -3.66
CA GLY A 286 -17.80 22.17 -3.62
C GLY A 286 -17.17 22.48 -4.97
N ILE A 287 -17.79 22.07 -6.09
CA ILE A 287 -17.21 22.20 -7.44
C ILE A 287 -17.78 23.41 -8.17
N ASN A 288 -16.92 24.35 -8.57
CA ASN A 288 -17.35 25.47 -9.42
C ASN A 288 -17.55 24.98 -10.87
N PRO A 289 -18.68 25.31 -11.53
CA PRO A 289 -18.93 25.00 -12.94
C PRO A 289 -17.81 25.32 -13.92
N THR A 290 -17.10 26.43 -13.71
CA THR A 290 -16.03 26.89 -14.60
C THR A 290 -14.78 26.02 -14.56
N LEU A 291 -14.68 25.14 -13.57
CA LEU A 291 -13.59 24.18 -13.47
C LEU A 291 -13.87 22.92 -14.30
N LEU A 292 -15.14 22.52 -14.45
CA LEU A 292 -15.51 21.30 -15.15
C LEU A 292 -15.07 21.33 -16.63
N GLN A 293 -14.64 20.17 -17.10
CA GLN A 293 -14.21 19.93 -18.47
C GLN A 293 -14.82 18.64 -19.01
N ALA A 294 -14.79 18.46 -20.34
CA ALA A 294 -15.35 17.27 -20.99
C ALA A 294 -14.83 15.94 -20.42
N SER A 295 -13.57 15.89 -19.96
CA SER A 295 -12.98 14.69 -19.37
C SER A 295 -13.54 14.31 -17.99
N ASP A 296 -14.36 15.15 -17.36
CA ASP A 296 -15.05 14.84 -16.10
C ASP A 296 -16.34 14.04 -16.34
N PHE A 297 -16.68 13.74 -17.60
CA PHE A 297 -17.94 13.12 -18.00
C PHE A 297 -17.75 11.90 -18.89
N ILE A 298 -18.70 10.97 -18.81
CA ILE A 298 -18.87 9.87 -19.76
C ILE A 298 -20.05 10.22 -20.66
N PHE A 299 -19.76 10.46 -21.95
CA PHE A 299 -20.74 10.78 -22.97
C PHE A 299 -21.23 9.54 -23.72
N ASN A 300 -22.41 9.65 -24.33
CA ASN A 300 -22.90 8.64 -25.24
C ASN A 300 -21.98 8.53 -26.47
N THR A 301 -21.62 7.31 -26.83
CA THR A 301 -20.74 6.99 -27.97
C THR A 301 -21.46 6.20 -29.06
N ILE A 302 -22.75 5.91 -28.86
CA ILE A 302 -23.56 5.12 -29.78
C ILE A 302 -24.02 6.01 -30.93
N ASN A 303 -23.47 5.76 -32.13
CA ASN A 303 -23.87 6.44 -33.37
C ASN A 303 -25.07 5.71 -34.02
N LEU A 304 -26.27 6.19 -33.77
CA LEU A 304 -27.53 5.63 -34.26
C LEU A 304 -28.48 6.76 -34.61
N ASN A 305 -29.17 6.66 -35.75
CA ASN A 305 -30.27 7.56 -36.06
C ASN A 305 -31.47 7.24 -35.15
N GLN A 306 -31.83 8.16 -34.27
CA GLN A 306 -32.89 8.06 -33.29
C GLN A 306 -34.14 8.86 -33.72
N SER A 307 -35.29 8.47 -33.17
CA SER A 307 -36.51 9.29 -33.20
C SER A 307 -36.91 9.52 -31.76
N ILE A 308 -36.86 10.77 -31.32
CA ILE A 308 -37.10 11.17 -29.94
C ILE A 308 -38.28 12.14 -29.92
N ASP A 309 -39.28 11.80 -29.11
CA ASP A 309 -40.55 12.50 -29.04
C ASP A 309 -40.74 13.00 -27.60
N GLY A 310 -41.09 14.29 -27.46
CA GLY A 310 -41.53 14.91 -26.21
C GLY A 310 -43.01 14.63 -25.91
N ASP A 311 -43.59 15.42 -25.03
CA ASP A 311 -44.98 15.26 -24.58
C ASP A 311 -46.00 15.87 -25.55
N ASP A 312 -46.85 15.03 -26.13
CA ASP A 312 -47.99 15.47 -26.97
C ASP A 312 -49.28 15.69 -26.16
N PHE A 313 -49.28 15.44 -24.85
CA PHE A 313 -50.51 15.51 -24.05
C PHE A 313 -50.67 16.85 -23.32
N TYR A 314 -49.69 17.22 -22.50
CA TYR A 314 -49.63 18.47 -21.74
C TYR A 314 -48.82 19.52 -22.51
N THR A 315 -48.56 20.67 -21.88
CA THR A 315 -47.76 21.77 -22.46
C THR A 315 -46.46 21.90 -21.65
N TYR A 316 -45.84 20.76 -21.35
CA TYR A 316 -44.60 20.73 -20.60
C TYR A 316 -43.45 21.11 -21.52
N ASN A 317 -42.42 21.73 -20.96
CA ASN A 317 -41.24 22.07 -21.73
C ASN A 317 -40.27 20.91 -21.64
N ASP A 318 -39.89 20.35 -22.78
CA ASP A 318 -38.98 19.21 -22.86
C ASP A 318 -37.58 19.63 -23.29
N GLN A 319 -36.59 18.86 -22.84
CA GLN A 319 -35.25 18.88 -23.37
C GLN A 319 -34.95 17.54 -24.03
N LEU A 320 -34.73 17.58 -25.35
CA LEU A 320 -34.49 16.39 -26.17
C LEU A 320 -33.06 16.43 -26.72
N PHE A 321 -32.36 15.30 -26.64
CA PHE A 321 -30.95 15.17 -27.07
C PHE A 321 -30.83 14.06 -28.11
N GLY A 322 -30.49 14.41 -29.36
CA GLY A 322 -30.27 13.47 -30.46
C GLY A 322 -28.99 12.66 -30.29
N GLY A 323 -27.90 13.36 -30.00
CA GLY A 323 -26.60 12.73 -29.73
C GLY A 323 -25.83 12.50 -31.02
N LEU A 324 -25.49 11.25 -31.31
CA LEU A 324 -24.73 10.89 -32.51
C LEU A 324 -25.65 10.24 -33.55
N GLY A 325 -25.65 10.76 -34.77
CA GLY A 325 -26.41 10.18 -35.87
C GLY A 325 -27.29 11.24 -36.54
N ASN A 326 -28.05 10.83 -37.55
CA ASN A 326 -29.00 11.74 -38.19
C ASN A 326 -30.36 11.54 -37.53
N ASP A 327 -30.68 12.38 -36.57
CA ASP A 327 -31.77 12.18 -35.63
C ASP A 327 -33.05 12.92 -36.06
N THR A 328 -34.18 12.49 -35.48
CA THR A 328 -35.45 13.20 -35.62
C THR A 328 -36.02 13.48 -34.24
N LEU A 329 -36.05 14.75 -33.86
CA LEU A 329 -36.56 15.23 -32.57
C LEU A 329 -37.90 15.94 -32.78
N ARG A 330 -38.90 15.63 -31.94
CA ARG A 330 -40.22 16.28 -31.97
C ARG A 330 -40.63 16.74 -30.57
N GLY A 331 -40.72 18.05 -30.33
CA GLY A 331 -41.13 18.63 -29.04
C GLY A 331 -42.64 18.52 -28.77
N PHE A 332 -43.45 18.62 -29.83
CA PHE A 332 -44.92 18.63 -29.79
C PHE A 332 -45.54 19.85 -29.10
N LYS A 333 -45.68 19.87 -27.77
CA LYS A 333 -46.40 20.93 -27.06
C LYS A 333 -45.57 21.43 -25.90
N GLY A 334 -45.25 22.71 -25.91
CA GLY A 334 -44.40 23.26 -24.87
C GLY A 334 -43.51 24.32 -25.45
N ASN A 335 -42.71 24.97 -24.61
CA ASN A 335 -41.56 25.72 -25.11
C ASN A 335 -40.35 24.81 -24.98
N ASP A 336 -40.10 24.03 -26.01
CA ASP A 336 -39.17 22.91 -25.98
C ASP A 336 -37.75 23.35 -26.35
N THR A 337 -36.77 22.58 -25.91
CA THR A 337 -35.37 22.74 -26.30
C THR A 337 -34.87 21.45 -26.94
N LEU A 338 -34.53 21.51 -28.22
CA LEU A 338 -34.08 20.36 -29.00
C LEU A 338 -32.61 20.52 -29.37
N PHE A 339 -31.80 19.51 -29.09
CA PHE A 339 -30.38 19.44 -29.42
C PHE A 339 -30.15 18.31 -30.41
N GLY A 340 -29.84 18.63 -31.67
CA GLY A 340 -29.46 17.64 -32.70
C GLY A 340 -28.11 17.01 -32.38
N GLU A 341 -27.13 17.85 -32.02
CA GLU A 341 -25.75 17.48 -31.74
C GLU A 341 -24.93 17.10 -32.99
N GLN A 342 -24.62 15.83 -33.25
CA GLN A 342 -23.75 15.43 -34.36
C GLN A 342 -24.53 14.65 -35.41
N GLY A 343 -24.64 15.20 -36.62
CA GLY A 343 -25.23 14.56 -37.78
C GLY A 343 -26.16 15.50 -38.52
N ASP A 344 -26.82 15.01 -39.57
CA ASP A 344 -27.80 15.82 -40.31
C ASP A 344 -29.18 15.64 -39.70
N ASP A 345 -29.55 16.54 -38.80
CA ASP A 345 -30.70 16.36 -37.93
C ASP A 345 -31.99 17.00 -38.44
N ARG A 346 -33.11 16.43 -37.97
CA ARG A 346 -34.46 16.94 -38.21
C ARG A 346 -35.13 17.33 -36.90
N LEU A 347 -35.32 18.64 -36.69
CA LEU A 347 -35.87 19.20 -35.45
C LEU A 347 -37.25 19.79 -35.70
N ASP A 348 -38.27 19.29 -35.01
CA ASP A 348 -39.64 19.78 -35.04
C ASP A 348 -40.03 20.26 -33.64
N GLY A 349 -40.02 21.57 -33.39
CA GLY A 349 -40.40 22.13 -32.08
C GLY A 349 -41.86 21.85 -31.73
N GLY A 350 -42.73 21.75 -32.73
CA GLY A 350 -44.16 21.62 -32.52
C GLY A 350 -44.77 22.97 -32.20
N SER A 351 -45.52 23.05 -31.09
CA SER A 351 -46.31 24.22 -30.71
C SER A 351 -45.80 24.88 -29.46
N GLY A 352 -45.48 26.17 -29.56
CA GLY A 352 -44.94 26.95 -28.47
C GLY A 352 -43.87 27.90 -28.98
N SER A 353 -42.92 28.28 -28.14
CA SER A 353 -41.78 29.09 -28.53
C SER A 353 -40.51 28.32 -28.21
N ASP A 354 -39.98 27.66 -29.23
CA ASP A 354 -39.01 26.61 -29.05
C ASP A 354 -37.58 27.10 -29.30
N THR A 355 -36.61 26.36 -28.78
CA THR A 355 -35.19 26.60 -29.02
C THR A 355 -34.56 25.38 -29.67
N LEU A 356 -34.06 25.53 -30.89
CA LEU A 356 -33.54 24.45 -31.72
C LEU A 356 -32.05 24.66 -31.96
N TYR A 357 -31.23 23.69 -31.52
CA TYR A 357 -29.80 23.64 -31.77
C TYR A 357 -29.53 22.52 -32.79
N GLY A 358 -29.15 22.87 -34.01
CA GLY A 358 -28.79 21.90 -35.04
C GLY A 358 -27.53 21.13 -34.65
N GLY A 359 -26.46 21.87 -34.34
CA GLY A 359 -25.18 21.26 -33.98
C GLY A 359 -24.26 21.16 -35.20
N LEU A 360 -23.54 20.04 -35.32
CA LEU A 360 -22.66 19.75 -36.43
C LEU A 360 -23.39 18.95 -37.49
N GLY A 361 -23.58 19.53 -38.66
CA GLY A 361 -24.17 18.83 -39.81
C GLY A 361 -25.04 19.77 -40.62
N ASP A 362 -25.90 19.18 -41.44
CA ASP A 362 -26.69 19.86 -42.45
C ASP A 362 -28.20 19.80 -42.10
N ASP A 363 -28.54 20.48 -41.00
CA ASP A 363 -29.75 20.36 -40.19
C ASP A 363 -30.99 21.04 -40.78
N THR A 364 -32.14 20.49 -40.41
CA THR A 364 -33.46 20.93 -40.86
C THR A 364 -34.41 21.19 -39.70
N ALA A 365 -34.82 22.45 -39.52
CA ALA A 365 -35.96 22.80 -38.67
C ALA A 365 -37.27 22.63 -39.46
N VAL A 366 -38.29 22.06 -38.81
CA VAL A 366 -39.56 21.64 -39.43
C VAL A 366 -40.71 22.49 -38.92
N TYR A 367 -41.58 22.89 -39.85
CA TYR A 367 -42.73 23.74 -39.59
C TYR A 367 -43.99 23.13 -40.21
N THR A 368 -45.10 23.20 -39.50
CA THR A 368 -46.35 22.54 -39.89
C THR A 368 -47.13 23.30 -40.97
N GLY A 369 -46.79 24.57 -41.22
CA GLY A 369 -47.46 25.47 -42.16
C GLY A 369 -46.71 25.76 -43.47
N ASN A 370 -47.39 26.50 -44.36
CA ASN A 370 -46.77 26.98 -45.59
C ASN A 370 -45.83 28.14 -45.31
N ARG A 371 -44.74 28.27 -46.09
CA ARG A 371 -43.73 29.33 -45.97
C ARG A 371 -44.32 30.74 -45.84
N SER A 372 -45.41 31.05 -46.55
CA SER A 372 -46.02 32.39 -46.52
C SER A 372 -46.58 32.81 -45.16
N GLN A 373 -46.71 31.88 -44.21
CA GLN A 373 -47.22 32.12 -42.86
C GLN A 373 -46.11 32.48 -41.86
N TYR A 374 -44.85 32.42 -42.25
CA TYR A 374 -43.70 32.64 -41.37
C TYR A 374 -42.87 33.85 -41.81
N SER A 375 -42.28 34.52 -40.84
CA SER A 375 -41.24 35.53 -41.05
C SER A 375 -40.02 35.19 -40.21
N TRP A 376 -38.84 35.70 -40.58
CA TRP A 376 -37.66 35.51 -39.75
C TRP A 376 -36.73 36.70 -39.76
N THR A 377 -35.95 36.80 -38.69
CA THR A 377 -34.80 37.69 -38.57
C THR A 377 -33.55 36.86 -38.32
N SER A 378 -32.38 37.40 -38.68
CA SER A 378 -31.09 36.79 -38.38
C SER A 378 -30.20 37.81 -37.69
N ASN A 379 -29.54 37.38 -36.62
CA ASN A 379 -28.51 38.16 -35.93
C ASN A 379 -27.32 37.26 -35.66
N GLN A 380 -26.21 37.50 -36.38
CA GLN A 380 -24.96 36.71 -36.26
C GLN A 380 -25.20 35.19 -36.36
N GLY A 381 -26.02 34.75 -37.32
CA GLY A 381 -26.29 33.33 -37.55
C GLY A 381 -27.35 32.71 -36.64
N VAL A 382 -27.87 33.43 -35.64
CA VAL A 382 -29.05 33.02 -34.86
C VAL A 382 -30.30 33.50 -35.58
N PHE A 383 -31.21 32.57 -35.89
CA PHE A 383 -32.48 32.89 -36.55
C PHE A 383 -33.61 32.91 -35.54
N THR A 384 -34.48 33.91 -35.64
CA THR A 384 -35.77 33.90 -34.94
C THR A 384 -36.86 33.75 -35.98
N ILE A 385 -37.58 32.62 -35.95
CA ILE A 385 -38.71 32.33 -36.83
C ILE A 385 -39.99 32.71 -36.09
N THR A 386 -40.91 33.40 -36.76
CA THR A 386 -42.17 33.84 -36.17
C THR A 386 -43.31 33.35 -37.04
N ASP A 387 -44.16 32.52 -36.46
CA ASP A 387 -45.43 32.09 -37.03
C ASP A 387 -46.49 33.21 -36.88
N SER A 388 -47.15 33.56 -37.97
CA SER A 388 -48.26 34.52 -37.97
C SER A 388 -49.62 33.90 -37.64
N VAL A 389 -49.70 32.57 -37.49
CA VAL A 389 -50.89 31.83 -37.10
C VAL A 389 -50.88 31.54 -35.60
N ALA A 390 -51.94 31.93 -34.89
CA ALA A 390 -52.02 31.75 -33.44
C ALA A 390 -52.15 30.27 -33.04
N ASN A 391 -51.49 29.89 -31.92
CA ASN A 391 -51.54 28.57 -31.28
C ASN A 391 -51.06 27.41 -32.17
N ARG A 392 -50.02 27.65 -32.95
CA ARG A 392 -49.28 26.64 -33.73
C ARG A 392 -47.80 26.73 -33.33
N ASP A 393 -46.88 26.95 -34.26
CA ASP A 393 -45.43 26.85 -34.00
C ASP A 393 -44.83 28.12 -33.32
N GLY A 394 -45.66 29.09 -32.93
CA GLY A 394 -45.26 30.29 -32.19
C GLY A 394 -43.98 31.02 -32.67
N ILE A 395 -43.00 31.20 -31.76
CA ILE A 395 -41.77 31.97 -32.02
C ILE A 395 -40.56 31.15 -31.63
N ASP A 396 -39.80 30.71 -32.62
CA ASP A 396 -38.67 29.81 -32.39
C ASP A 396 -37.33 30.51 -32.57
N THR A 397 -36.34 30.05 -31.82
CA THR A 397 -34.96 30.49 -31.92
C THR A 397 -34.07 29.33 -32.37
N LEU A 398 -33.34 29.54 -33.46
CA LEU A 398 -32.57 28.50 -34.15
C LEU A 398 -31.08 28.85 -34.14
N TYR A 399 -30.28 27.87 -33.72
CA TYR A 399 -28.82 27.93 -33.71
C TYR A 399 -28.28 26.84 -34.63
N GLY A 400 -27.46 27.22 -35.61
CA GLY A 400 -26.78 26.25 -36.47
C GLY A 400 -27.68 25.47 -37.44
N ILE A 401 -28.87 25.96 -37.79
CA ILE A 401 -29.78 25.31 -38.74
C ILE A 401 -29.57 25.83 -40.17
N GLN A 402 -29.46 24.91 -41.14
CA GLN A 402 -29.20 25.24 -42.55
C GLN A 402 -30.49 25.29 -43.39
N LYS A 403 -31.52 24.52 -43.01
CA LYS A 403 -32.75 24.34 -43.79
C LYS A 403 -33.99 24.57 -42.93
N LEU A 404 -34.96 25.30 -43.48
CA LEU A 404 -36.31 25.41 -42.94
C LEU A 404 -37.26 24.62 -43.84
N GLN A 405 -37.88 23.57 -43.32
CA GLN A 405 -38.89 22.80 -44.02
C GLN A 405 -40.29 23.26 -43.64
N PHE A 406 -40.98 23.86 -44.60
CA PHE A 406 -42.41 24.18 -44.52
C PHE A 406 -43.23 23.10 -45.24
N SER A 407 -44.55 23.12 -45.05
CA SER A 407 -45.44 22.13 -45.70
C SER A 407 -45.47 22.23 -47.23
N ASP A 408 -45.07 23.36 -47.80
CA ASP A 408 -45.08 23.62 -49.25
C ASP A 408 -43.68 23.70 -49.90
N GLN A 409 -42.61 23.93 -49.13
CA GLN A 409 -41.24 24.04 -49.65
C GLN A 409 -40.17 23.94 -48.56
N ILE A 410 -38.92 23.71 -48.97
CA ILE A 410 -37.74 23.83 -48.12
C ILE A 410 -36.98 25.09 -48.52
N VAL A 411 -36.57 25.91 -47.54
CA VAL A 411 -35.74 27.09 -47.74
C VAL A 411 -34.40 26.91 -47.06
N THR A 412 -33.31 27.07 -47.81
CA THR A 412 -31.96 27.16 -47.25
C THR A 412 -31.74 28.56 -46.69
N ILE A 413 -31.32 28.65 -45.44
CA ILE A 413 -31.13 29.93 -44.70
C ILE A 413 -29.66 30.19 -44.31
N ALA A 414 -28.71 29.44 -44.88
CA ALA A 414 -27.28 29.59 -44.58
C ALA A 414 -26.77 31.05 -44.70
N PRO A 415 -25.81 31.48 -43.86
CA PRO A 415 -25.32 32.87 -43.83
C PRO A 415 -24.53 33.26 -45.11
N GLU A 416 -24.75 34.48 -45.63
CA GLU A 416 -23.98 35.06 -46.74
C GLU A 416 -22.53 35.41 -46.30
N GLU A 417 -21.55 34.87 -47.03
CA GLU A 417 -20.09 35.12 -46.99
C GLU A 417 -19.49 35.62 -45.66
N ASP A 418 -19.29 34.70 -44.72
CA ASP A 418 -18.45 34.91 -43.54
C ASP A 418 -16.99 35.18 -43.95
N PHE A 419 -16.44 36.32 -43.51
CA PHE A 419 -15.00 36.44 -43.40
C PHE A 419 -14.49 35.28 -42.55
N PRO A 420 -13.37 34.64 -42.92
CA PRO A 420 -12.85 33.56 -42.11
C PRO A 420 -12.55 34.07 -40.69
N SER A 421 -13.03 33.33 -39.68
CA SER A 421 -12.75 33.58 -38.28
C SER A 421 -11.39 32.97 -37.91
N ILE A 422 -10.57 33.71 -37.18
CA ILE A 422 -9.27 33.24 -36.69
C ILE A 422 -9.34 33.01 -35.19
N THR A 423 -9.01 31.79 -34.76
CA THR A 423 -8.81 31.44 -33.36
C THR A 423 -7.35 31.08 -33.12
N LEU A 424 -6.95 31.10 -31.84
CA LEU A 424 -5.59 30.81 -31.42
C LEU A 424 -5.60 29.84 -30.25
N ALA A 425 -4.88 28.73 -30.40
CA ALA A 425 -4.66 27.76 -29.34
C ALA A 425 -3.17 27.47 -29.19
N VAL A 426 -2.77 26.97 -28.03
CA VAL A 426 -1.41 26.48 -27.78
C VAL A 426 -1.50 25.04 -27.30
N SER A 427 -0.68 24.15 -27.85
CA SER A 427 -0.57 22.77 -27.40
C SER A 427 0.86 22.27 -27.57
N PRO A 428 1.49 21.71 -26.52
CA PRO A 428 0.98 21.64 -25.15
C PRO A 428 0.83 23.05 -24.51
N SER A 429 0.01 23.17 -23.46
CA SER A 429 -0.18 24.43 -22.73
C SER A 429 0.97 24.77 -21.78
N SER A 430 1.85 23.80 -21.53
CA SER A 430 3.05 23.96 -20.72
C SER A 430 4.15 23.04 -21.24
N VAL A 431 5.40 23.51 -21.17
CA VAL A 431 6.62 22.75 -21.45
C VAL A 431 7.65 23.06 -20.38
N THR A 432 8.58 22.15 -20.13
CA THR A 432 9.76 22.42 -19.31
C THR A 432 10.80 23.19 -20.10
N GLU A 433 11.60 24.00 -19.42
CA GLU A 433 12.66 24.81 -20.01
C GLU A 433 13.74 23.95 -20.68
N ASP A 434 14.19 22.88 -20.02
CA ASP A 434 15.15 21.91 -20.56
C ASP A 434 14.49 20.78 -21.38
N GLY A 435 13.18 20.88 -21.56
CA GLY A 435 12.38 19.90 -22.26
C GLY A 435 12.69 19.83 -23.76
N THR A 436 12.43 18.67 -24.37
CA THR A 436 12.48 18.54 -25.84
C THR A 436 11.20 19.03 -26.54
N ALA A 437 10.19 19.46 -25.77
CA ALA A 437 8.89 19.87 -26.27
C ALA A 437 8.80 21.39 -26.33
N ASN A 438 8.18 21.91 -27.38
CA ASN A 438 8.06 23.35 -27.62
C ASN A 438 6.60 23.76 -27.46
N LEU A 439 6.35 25.01 -27.06
CA LEU A 439 5.01 25.58 -27.11
C LEU A 439 4.65 25.84 -28.58
N VAL A 440 3.65 25.12 -29.09
CA VAL A 440 3.18 25.27 -30.48
C VAL A 440 1.88 26.05 -30.49
N TYR A 441 1.97 27.33 -30.85
CA TYR A 441 0.81 28.19 -31.06
C TYR A 441 0.24 27.92 -32.44
N THR A 442 -0.99 27.43 -32.51
CA THR A 442 -1.71 27.12 -33.74
C THR A 442 -2.78 28.17 -33.97
N PHE A 443 -2.63 28.90 -35.08
CA PHE A 443 -3.64 29.80 -35.59
C PHE A 443 -4.56 28.99 -36.50
N THR A 444 -5.85 28.98 -36.21
CA THR A 444 -6.85 28.22 -36.98
C THR A 444 -7.76 29.18 -37.72
N ARG A 445 -7.89 28.96 -39.02
CA ARG A 445 -8.76 29.72 -39.93
C ARG A 445 -9.99 28.90 -40.26
N SER A 446 -11.15 29.35 -39.78
CA SER A 446 -12.46 28.74 -40.04
C SER A 446 -13.24 29.60 -41.05
N GLY A 447 -13.72 29.00 -42.14
CA GLY A 447 -14.35 29.70 -43.27
C GLY A 447 -13.51 29.66 -44.54
N SER A 448 -13.63 30.65 -45.42
CA SER A 448 -12.94 30.66 -46.73
C SER A 448 -11.42 30.59 -46.58
N THR A 449 -10.76 29.61 -47.21
CA THR A 449 -9.28 29.43 -47.25
C THR A 449 -8.64 29.83 -48.59
N THR A 450 -9.44 30.20 -49.59
CA THR A 450 -9.04 30.31 -51.01
C THR A 450 -7.87 31.27 -51.26
N ASN A 451 -7.83 32.40 -50.54
CA ASN A 451 -6.80 33.43 -50.69
C ASN A 451 -5.81 33.42 -49.53
N PRO A 452 -4.53 33.78 -49.75
CA PRO A 452 -3.60 33.96 -48.65
C PRO A 452 -4.08 35.08 -47.72
N LEU A 453 -3.78 34.96 -46.42
CA LEU A 453 -4.26 35.87 -45.39
C LEU A 453 -3.16 36.16 -44.38
N THR A 454 -2.89 37.45 -44.13
CA THR A 454 -1.95 37.88 -43.09
C THR A 454 -2.70 38.16 -41.80
N VAL A 455 -2.26 37.55 -40.70
CA VAL A 455 -2.82 37.73 -39.35
C VAL A 455 -1.73 38.26 -38.44
N ASN A 456 -2.04 39.33 -37.70
CA ASN A 456 -1.12 39.95 -36.74
C ASN A 456 -1.48 39.55 -35.31
N TYR A 457 -0.49 39.53 -34.43
CA TYR A 457 -0.68 39.29 -32.99
C TYR A 457 0.32 40.10 -32.17
N SER A 458 0.01 40.30 -30.88
CA SER A 458 0.95 40.84 -29.89
C SER A 458 1.53 39.72 -29.03
N ILE A 459 2.76 39.92 -28.55
CA ILE A 459 3.46 39.04 -27.61
C ILE A 459 3.45 39.71 -26.23
N GLY A 460 3.02 38.99 -25.20
CA GLY A 460 3.08 39.38 -23.79
C GLY A 460 3.43 38.18 -22.91
N GLY A 461 3.17 38.27 -21.61
CA GLY A 461 3.56 37.26 -20.62
C GLY A 461 4.72 37.75 -19.75
N THR A 462 5.25 36.86 -18.90
CA THR A 462 6.41 37.14 -18.04
C THR A 462 7.74 36.77 -18.70
N ALA A 463 7.74 35.77 -19.59
CA ALA A 463 8.92 35.36 -20.33
C ALA A 463 9.29 36.37 -21.42
N THR A 464 10.58 36.64 -21.54
CA THR A 464 11.21 37.63 -22.41
C THR A 464 11.65 37.02 -23.74
N ASN A 465 11.08 37.51 -24.83
CA ASN A 465 11.45 37.12 -26.20
C ASN A 465 12.94 37.37 -26.50
N GLY A 466 13.67 36.29 -26.77
CA GLY A 466 15.11 36.32 -27.08
C GLY A 466 16.03 36.12 -25.88
N THR A 467 15.48 35.98 -24.67
CA THR A 467 16.20 35.53 -23.47
C THR A 467 15.71 34.13 -23.10
N ASP A 468 14.46 34.03 -22.65
CA ASP A 468 13.88 32.82 -22.04
C ASP A 468 13.33 31.86 -23.11
N TYR A 469 13.19 32.34 -24.35
CA TYR A 469 12.90 31.53 -25.54
C TYR A 469 13.45 32.18 -26.81
N ALA A 470 13.63 31.37 -27.86
CA ALA A 470 14.11 31.81 -29.16
C ALA A 470 13.18 32.87 -29.80
N SER A 471 13.76 33.82 -30.54
CA SER A 471 12.98 34.96 -31.04
C SER A 471 11.96 34.60 -32.12
N ILE A 472 10.70 35.02 -31.91
CA ILE A 472 9.55 34.75 -32.81
C ILE A 472 9.07 36.01 -33.55
N PRO A 473 8.38 35.87 -34.72
CA PRO A 473 7.83 37.00 -35.48
C PRO A 473 6.65 37.69 -34.76
N THR A 474 6.13 38.79 -35.33
CA THR A 474 4.96 39.54 -34.82
C THR A 474 3.68 39.34 -35.65
N GLY A 475 3.68 38.34 -36.55
CA GLY A 475 2.57 38.02 -37.43
C GLY A 475 2.81 36.75 -38.24
N VAL A 476 1.73 36.13 -38.72
CA VAL A 476 1.74 34.91 -39.53
C VAL A 476 1.03 35.13 -40.88
N ILE A 477 1.37 34.30 -41.85
CA ILE A 477 0.73 34.29 -43.18
C ILE A 477 0.14 32.90 -43.42
N PHE A 478 -1.17 32.83 -43.56
CA PHE A 478 -1.83 31.66 -44.14
C PHE A 478 -1.57 31.68 -45.64
N ALA A 479 -0.97 30.60 -46.15
CA ALA A 479 -0.92 30.38 -47.59
C ALA A 479 -2.34 30.16 -48.15
N ALA A 480 -2.53 30.40 -49.46
CA ALA A 480 -3.78 30.02 -50.13
C ALA A 480 -4.08 28.53 -49.90
N ASN A 481 -5.33 28.23 -49.57
CA ASN A 481 -5.84 26.91 -49.21
C ASN A 481 -5.27 26.32 -47.90
N SER A 482 -4.62 27.11 -47.05
CA SER A 482 -4.21 26.66 -45.71
C SER A 482 -5.24 27.07 -44.66
N ALA A 483 -5.64 26.11 -43.82
CA ALA A 483 -6.53 26.34 -42.68
C ALA A 483 -5.78 26.59 -41.37
N THR A 484 -4.49 26.26 -41.31
CA THR A 484 -3.66 26.44 -40.10
C THR A 484 -2.30 27.05 -40.45
N VAL A 485 -1.71 27.72 -39.46
CA VAL A 485 -0.30 28.13 -39.44
C VAL A 485 0.17 28.15 -38.00
N THR A 486 1.43 27.81 -37.75
CA THR A 486 1.97 27.70 -36.40
C THR A 486 3.08 28.71 -36.13
N VAL A 487 3.22 29.07 -34.86
CA VAL A 487 4.39 29.74 -34.28
C VAL A 487 4.94 28.81 -33.20
N ILE A 488 6.22 28.46 -33.32
CA ILE A 488 6.90 27.60 -32.35
C ILE A 488 7.68 28.52 -31.41
N VAL A 489 7.42 28.38 -30.12
CA VAL A 489 8.18 28.99 -29.03
C VAL A 489 9.06 27.90 -28.42
N ASP A 490 10.36 28.06 -28.57
CA ASP A 490 11.42 27.12 -28.17
C ASP A 490 12.10 27.68 -26.92
N PRO A 491 11.85 27.13 -25.71
CA PRO A 491 12.48 27.60 -24.48
C PRO A 491 14.01 27.58 -24.55
N THR A 492 14.66 28.51 -23.87
CA THR A 492 16.12 28.54 -23.76
C THR A 492 16.52 27.78 -22.51
N ALA A 493 16.98 26.54 -22.65
CA ALA A 493 17.53 25.73 -21.55
C ALA A 493 18.66 26.43 -20.79
N ASP A 494 18.56 26.51 -19.45
CA ASP A 494 19.67 26.86 -18.58
C ASP A 494 19.76 26.02 -17.27
N THR A 495 20.29 26.58 -16.17
CA THR A 495 20.48 25.87 -14.89
C THR A 495 20.17 26.77 -13.68
N ILE A 496 19.50 27.90 -13.93
CA ILE A 496 19.16 28.91 -12.94
C ILE A 496 17.72 28.67 -12.51
N VAL A 497 17.55 28.18 -11.27
CA VAL A 497 16.22 28.10 -10.63
C VAL A 497 15.52 29.45 -10.69
N GLU A 498 14.45 29.51 -11.46
CA GLU A 498 13.57 30.66 -11.60
C GLU A 498 12.11 30.30 -11.32
N SER A 499 11.20 31.24 -11.58
CA SER A 499 9.77 30.99 -11.41
C SER A 499 9.15 30.69 -12.76
N ASN A 500 8.23 29.72 -12.83
CA ASN A 500 7.47 29.44 -14.05
C ASN A 500 7.00 30.72 -14.75
N GLU A 501 7.33 30.81 -16.04
CA GLU A 501 7.06 31.99 -16.83
C GLU A 501 5.99 31.72 -17.89
N THR A 502 5.37 32.79 -18.38
CA THR A 502 4.29 32.71 -19.37
C THR A 502 4.65 33.41 -20.67
N VAL A 503 4.23 32.83 -21.79
CA VAL A 503 4.21 33.45 -23.11
C VAL A 503 2.75 33.59 -23.53
N ILE A 504 2.31 34.82 -23.81
CA ILE A 504 0.93 35.10 -24.19
C ILE A 504 0.91 35.67 -25.60
N LEU A 505 0.29 34.96 -26.53
CA LEU A 505 0.00 35.47 -27.87
C LEU A 505 -1.45 35.93 -27.93
N THR A 506 -1.71 37.14 -28.42
CA THR A 506 -3.07 37.70 -28.56
C THR A 506 -3.31 38.19 -29.98
N LEU A 507 -4.36 37.69 -30.62
CA LEU A 507 -4.76 38.09 -31.97
C LEU A 507 -5.11 39.58 -32.02
N ALA A 508 -4.57 40.27 -33.01
CA ALA A 508 -4.92 41.65 -33.31
C ALA A 508 -6.03 41.72 -34.38
N SER A 509 -6.86 42.77 -34.33
CA SER A 509 -7.82 43.06 -35.40
C SER A 509 -7.11 43.32 -36.72
N GLY A 510 -7.66 42.84 -37.84
CA GLY A 510 -7.11 43.08 -39.17
C GLY A 510 -8.16 43.10 -40.27
N THR A 511 -7.71 43.15 -41.52
CA THR A 511 -8.56 43.19 -42.71
C THR A 511 -8.72 41.80 -43.31
N GLY A 512 -9.96 41.40 -43.63
CA GLY A 512 -10.24 40.14 -44.33
C GLY A 512 -10.44 38.91 -43.44
N TYR A 513 -10.55 39.12 -42.13
CA TYR A 513 -10.88 38.09 -41.13
C TYR A 513 -11.60 38.72 -39.93
N THR A 514 -12.29 37.89 -39.15
CA THR A 514 -12.80 38.24 -37.82
C THR A 514 -11.95 37.55 -36.75
N VAL A 515 -11.85 38.16 -35.56
CA VAL A 515 -11.16 37.54 -34.41
C VAL A 515 -12.17 36.64 -33.70
N GLY A 516 -11.95 35.34 -33.74
CA GLY A 516 -12.75 34.34 -33.05
C GLY A 516 -12.33 34.15 -31.60
N THR A 517 -13.06 33.29 -30.89
CA THR A 517 -12.79 32.91 -29.50
C THR A 517 -12.30 31.45 -29.48
N PRO A 518 -11.17 31.14 -28.82
CA PRO A 518 -10.27 32.03 -28.08
C PRO A 518 -9.43 32.95 -29.00
N ASN A 519 -9.25 34.19 -28.55
CA ASN A 519 -8.45 35.22 -29.23
C ASN A 519 -7.04 35.40 -28.65
N ALA A 520 -6.74 34.71 -27.56
CA ALA A 520 -5.44 34.67 -26.93
C ALA A 520 -5.14 33.26 -26.44
N ALA A 521 -3.87 32.89 -26.44
CA ALA A 521 -3.40 31.65 -25.87
C ALA A 521 -2.22 31.95 -24.94
N THR A 522 -2.21 31.30 -23.78
CA THR A 522 -1.15 31.38 -22.78
C THR A 522 -0.46 30.03 -22.74
N GLY A 523 0.84 30.02 -23.04
CA GLY A 523 1.71 28.88 -22.83
C GLY A 523 2.61 29.17 -21.63
N THR A 524 2.92 28.14 -20.85
CA THR A 524 3.80 28.24 -19.67
C THR A 524 5.12 27.53 -19.93
N ILE A 525 6.23 28.22 -19.68
CA ILE A 525 7.56 27.61 -19.57
C ILE A 525 7.74 27.32 -18.08
N THR A 526 7.86 26.05 -17.71
CA THR A 526 8.08 25.64 -16.32
C THR A 526 9.56 25.43 -16.08
N ASP A 527 10.06 26.08 -15.04
CA ASP A 527 11.39 25.84 -14.47
C ASP A 527 11.43 24.38 -14.00
N ASP A 528 12.32 23.59 -14.58
CA ASP A 528 12.61 22.22 -14.16
C ASP A 528 13.91 22.09 -13.37
N ASP A 529 14.52 23.22 -13.03
CA ASP A 529 15.64 23.30 -12.12
C ASP A 529 15.21 23.09 -10.66
N THR A 530 15.90 22.18 -9.99
CA THR A 530 15.59 21.85 -8.59
C THR A 530 16.49 22.59 -7.63
N SER A 531 15.88 23.35 -6.72
CA SER A 531 16.59 23.88 -5.54
C SER A 531 16.90 22.72 -4.58
N VAL A 532 18.11 22.19 -4.68
CA VAL A 532 18.53 21.07 -3.81
C VAL A 532 19.01 21.62 -2.47
N THR A 533 18.16 21.59 -1.45
CA THR A 533 18.57 21.93 -0.08
C THR A 533 19.34 20.77 0.56
N SER A 534 20.57 21.03 0.99
CA SER A 534 21.39 20.05 1.71
C SER A 534 20.79 19.69 3.07
N GLN A 535 20.63 18.40 3.36
CA GLN A 535 20.17 17.87 4.65
C GLN A 535 21.27 17.11 5.39
N LEU A 536 21.43 17.37 6.68
CA LEU A 536 22.36 16.69 7.57
C LEU A 536 21.69 15.51 8.26
N SER A 537 22.40 14.38 8.32
CA SER A 537 22.06 13.23 9.18
C SER A 537 23.32 12.72 9.89
N ILE A 538 23.18 12.07 11.04
CA ILE A 538 24.26 11.43 11.79
C ILE A 538 23.92 9.97 12.06
N ASN A 539 24.91 9.07 11.96
CA ASN A 539 24.68 7.64 12.14
C ASN A 539 24.78 7.19 13.61
N ASP A 540 24.10 6.09 13.92
CA ASP A 540 24.29 5.34 15.16
C ASP A 540 25.52 4.43 15.07
N ILE A 541 26.17 4.17 16.21
CA ILE A 541 27.29 3.24 16.31
C ILE A 541 27.27 2.45 17.62
N THR A 542 27.91 1.29 17.59
CA THR A 542 28.32 0.55 18.79
C THR A 542 29.84 0.52 18.83
N VAL A 543 30.43 0.85 19.98
CA VAL A 543 31.87 0.79 20.24
C VAL A 543 32.17 -0.21 21.32
N VAL A 544 33.28 -0.93 21.17
CA VAL A 544 33.73 -1.88 22.19
C VAL A 544 34.71 -1.19 23.10
N GLU A 545 34.37 -1.07 24.38
CA GLU A 545 35.25 -0.50 25.40
C GLU A 545 36.59 -1.25 25.45
N GLY A 546 37.68 -0.52 25.69
CA GLY A 546 39.05 -1.04 25.71
C GLY A 546 39.66 -1.44 24.36
N LYS A 547 38.82 -1.72 23.37
CA LYS A 547 39.22 -1.85 21.97
C LYS A 547 39.16 -0.51 21.23
N ASP A 548 38.08 0.22 21.40
CA ASP A 548 37.76 1.44 20.68
C ASP A 548 37.88 2.65 21.63
N ASN A 549 39.00 3.37 21.57
CA ASN A 549 39.25 4.53 22.46
C ASN A 549 38.36 5.75 22.16
N HIS A 550 37.65 5.75 21.03
CA HIS A 550 36.79 6.85 20.60
C HIS A 550 35.57 6.31 19.84
N ALA A 551 34.42 6.91 20.09
CA ALA A 551 33.24 6.87 19.23
C ALA A 551 33.40 7.87 18.08
N ILE A 552 33.42 7.37 16.85
CA ILE A 552 33.56 8.17 15.63
C ILE A 552 32.25 8.10 14.86
N LEU A 553 31.41 9.13 15.02
CA LEU A 553 30.17 9.28 14.29
C LEU A 553 30.43 10.02 12.98
N THR A 554 29.77 9.60 11.92
CA THR A 554 29.79 10.24 10.60
C THR A 554 28.51 11.04 10.43
N VAL A 555 28.68 12.33 10.15
CA VAL A 555 27.63 13.23 9.69
C VAL A 555 27.65 13.22 8.17
N THR A 556 26.52 12.92 7.54
CA THR A 556 26.33 12.85 6.10
C THR A 556 25.47 14.00 5.59
N VAL A 557 25.78 14.46 4.37
CA VAL A 557 24.99 15.42 3.59
C VAL A 557 24.52 14.71 2.33
N ASP A 558 23.23 14.69 2.09
CA ASP A 558 22.60 14.07 0.91
C ASP A 558 22.97 14.79 -0.40
N ASN A 559 22.96 16.12 -0.38
CA ASN A 559 23.18 17.00 -1.51
C ASN A 559 24.29 18.00 -1.16
N PRO A 560 25.57 17.68 -1.40
CA PRO A 560 26.69 18.51 -0.96
C PRO A 560 26.58 19.96 -1.45
N ASN A 561 26.62 20.91 -0.52
CA ASN A 561 26.39 22.32 -0.84
C ASN A 561 27.64 22.97 -1.49
N PRO A 562 27.49 23.83 -2.52
CA PRO A 562 28.59 24.61 -3.08
C PRO A 562 29.22 25.61 -2.09
N GLN A 563 28.52 25.94 -1.01
CA GLN A 563 29.03 26.70 0.13
C GLN A 563 29.38 25.78 1.30
N PRO A 564 30.34 26.14 2.17
CA PRO A 564 30.61 25.36 3.37
C PRO A 564 29.36 25.30 4.28
N ILE A 565 29.10 24.12 4.84
CA ILE A 565 28.02 23.88 5.81
C ILE A 565 28.63 23.94 7.21
N THR A 566 28.00 24.66 8.14
CA THR A 566 28.42 24.67 9.56
C THR A 566 27.28 24.23 10.46
N PHE A 567 27.57 23.45 11.50
CA PHE A 567 26.59 23.02 12.49
C PHE A 567 27.26 22.80 13.85
N ASN A 568 26.46 22.83 14.91
CA ASN A 568 26.87 22.50 16.28
C ASN A 568 26.48 21.06 16.64
N TYR A 569 27.18 20.47 17.59
CA TYR A 569 26.82 19.19 18.19
C TYR A 569 26.99 19.20 19.71
N THR A 570 26.20 18.36 20.40
CA THR A 570 26.24 18.19 21.86
C THR A 570 25.97 16.73 22.23
N THR A 571 26.74 16.18 23.18
CA THR A 571 26.47 14.86 23.77
C THR A 571 25.47 14.94 24.93
N ALA A 572 24.58 13.95 25.07
CA ALA A 572 23.70 13.81 26.24
C ALA A 572 23.57 12.34 26.70
N PRO A 573 23.59 12.05 28.01
CA PRO A 573 23.52 10.68 28.53
C PRO A 573 22.12 10.06 28.35
N ILE A 574 22.06 8.74 28.09
CA ILE A 574 20.84 7.92 28.26
C ILE A 574 20.98 7.13 29.56
N ASN A 575 21.88 6.14 29.55
CA ASN A 575 22.29 5.36 30.72
C ASN A 575 23.83 5.33 30.90
N ALA A 576 24.62 5.72 29.90
CA ALA A 576 26.04 6.00 30.07
C ALA A 576 26.23 7.32 30.85
N THR A 577 27.02 7.27 31.91
CA THR A 577 27.42 8.37 32.77
C THR A 577 28.58 9.20 32.18
N ALA A 578 28.32 10.48 31.95
CA ALA A 578 29.33 11.41 31.45
C ALA A 578 30.56 11.53 32.37
N ASN A 579 31.74 11.39 31.79
CA ASN A 579 33.07 11.35 32.39
C ASN A 579 33.36 10.14 33.28
N VAL A 580 32.51 9.12 33.23
CA VAL A 580 32.82 7.77 33.69
C VAL A 580 33.03 6.88 32.46
N ASP A 581 32.07 6.89 31.52
CA ASP A 581 32.07 5.97 30.37
C ASP A 581 32.47 6.67 29.06
N TYR A 582 32.16 7.98 28.94
CA TYR A 582 32.60 8.81 27.83
C TYR A 582 32.92 10.23 28.25
N THR A 583 33.79 10.93 27.53
CA THR A 583 34.04 12.36 27.79
C THR A 583 32.97 13.22 27.11
N SER A 584 32.12 13.89 27.89
CA SER A 584 31.07 14.78 27.36
C SER A 584 31.67 15.92 26.52
N LYS A 585 31.04 16.22 25.39
CA LYS A 585 31.58 17.16 24.39
C LYS A 585 30.48 17.97 23.73
N THR A 586 30.79 19.24 23.49
CA THR A 586 30.06 20.10 22.55
C THR A 586 31.06 20.72 21.58
N GLY A 587 30.60 21.10 20.39
CA GLY A 587 31.48 21.72 19.41
C GLY A 587 30.76 22.17 18.15
N THR A 588 31.53 22.78 17.25
CA THR A 588 31.08 23.22 15.93
C THR A 588 31.92 22.50 14.87
N ILE A 589 31.27 22.00 13.83
CA ILE A 589 31.90 21.35 12.68
C ILE A 589 31.62 22.18 11.43
N THR A 590 32.60 22.20 10.52
CA THR A 590 32.46 22.77 9.17
C THR A 590 32.71 21.67 8.16
N ILE A 591 31.71 21.39 7.32
CA ILE A 591 31.86 20.59 6.10
C ILE A 591 32.27 21.55 4.99
N ALA A 592 33.39 21.26 4.33
CA ALA A 592 33.84 22.08 3.21
C ALA A 592 32.84 22.05 2.06
N ALA A 593 32.84 23.09 1.22
CA ALA A 593 32.03 23.13 0.00
C ALA A 593 32.21 21.85 -0.82
N ASN A 594 31.10 21.36 -1.40
CA ASN A 594 31.00 20.16 -2.23
C ASN A 594 31.52 18.88 -1.53
N THR A 595 31.53 18.84 -0.20
CA THR A 595 31.92 17.66 0.58
C THR A 595 30.69 17.01 1.22
N ALA A 596 30.60 15.68 1.16
CA ALA A 596 29.41 14.94 1.59
C ALA A 596 29.43 14.51 3.07
N THR A 597 30.57 14.55 3.75
CA THR A 597 30.69 13.97 5.10
C THR A 597 31.64 14.74 6.01
N ALA A 598 31.40 14.67 7.31
CA ALA A 598 32.38 14.99 8.36
C ALA A 598 32.24 14.02 9.54
N THR A 599 33.24 13.95 10.41
CA THR A 599 33.23 13.05 11.56
C THR A 599 33.24 13.81 12.89
N ILE A 600 32.46 13.34 13.85
CA ILE A 600 32.51 13.75 15.26
C ILE A 600 33.20 12.64 16.05
N SER A 601 34.22 13.02 16.83
CA SER A 601 34.96 12.08 17.67
C SER A 601 34.75 12.39 19.15
N ILE A 602 34.20 11.40 19.87
CA ILE A 602 33.92 11.42 21.31
C ILE A 602 34.84 10.39 22.00
N PRO A 603 35.71 10.78 22.95
CA PRO A 603 36.55 9.83 23.68
C PRO A 603 35.70 8.88 24.54
N ILE A 604 36.01 7.58 24.46
CA ILE A 604 35.46 6.55 25.34
C ILE A 604 36.46 6.30 26.46
N LEU A 605 35.95 6.17 27.67
CA LEU A 605 36.73 5.90 28.87
C LEU A 605 36.61 4.41 29.16
N ASN A 606 37.75 3.76 29.37
CA ASN A 606 37.82 2.33 29.61
C ASN A 606 38.06 2.03 31.09
N ASP A 607 37.34 1.07 31.65
CA ASP A 607 37.70 0.40 32.90
C ASP A 607 37.90 -1.13 32.75
N ASN A 608 37.87 -1.89 33.83
CA ASN A 608 38.09 -3.35 33.81
C ASN A 608 36.89 -4.11 34.43
N LEU A 609 35.75 -3.45 34.56
CA LEU A 609 34.50 -4.03 35.00
C LEU A 609 33.77 -4.61 33.79
N ASN A 610 32.89 -5.56 34.07
CA ASN A 610 32.02 -6.14 33.05
C ASN A 610 30.62 -5.61 33.31
N GLU A 611 30.22 -4.66 32.47
CA GLU A 611 29.04 -3.83 32.64
C GLU A 611 27.96 -4.20 31.59
N PRO A 612 26.67 -3.91 31.86
CA PRO A 612 25.64 -3.95 30.84
C PRO A 612 25.91 -2.91 29.74
N ASP A 613 25.41 -3.14 28.52
CA ASP A 613 25.52 -2.15 27.45
C ASP A 613 24.92 -0.79 27.86
N GLU A 614 25.67 0.29 27.64
CA GLU A 614 25.30 1.65 28.00
C GLU A 614 25.26 2.56 26.77
N ALA A 615 24.52 3.66 26.83
CA ALA A 615 24.30 4.52 25.68
C ALA A 615 24.26 6.02 26.02
N PHE A 616 24.67 6.83 25.05
CA PHE A 616 24.50 8.28 25.01
C PHE A 616 24.16 8.75 23.60
N THR A 617 23.67 9.98 23.47
CA THR A 617 23.30 10.58 22.17
C THR A 617 24.24 11.72 21.79
N VAL A 618 24.34 11.99 20.49
CA VAL A 618 24.97 13.16 19.88
C VAL A 618 23.94 13.87 19.02
N THR A 619 23.51 15.06 19.44
CA THR A 619 22.48 15.85 18.74
C THR A 619 23.10 16.96 17.91
N LEU A 620 22.72 17.04 16.64
CA LEU A 620 23.08 18.15 15.73
C LEU A 620 22.17 19.36 15.97
N SER A 621 22.70 20.57 15.82
CA SER A 621 21.90 21.80 15.97
C SER A 621 22.49 22.98 15.20
N ASN A 622 21.70 24.04 15.02
CA ASN A 622 22.12 25.32 14.43
C ASN A 622 22.84 25.18 13.06
N PRO A 623 22.26 24.47 12.07
CA PRO A 623 22.89 24.34 10.76
C PRO A 623 22.84 25.67 9.99
N VAL A 624 23.86 25.92 9.17
CA VAL A 624 23.94 27.02 8.19
C VAL A 624 24.25 26.40 6.83
N ASN A 625 23.56 26.86 5.77
CA ASN A 625 23.62 26.31 4.41
C ASN A 625 23.16 24.85 4.29
N ALA A 626 22.44 24.35 5.29
CA ALA A 626 21.80 23.04 5.31
C ALA A 626 20.63 23.06 6.30
N THR A 627 19.77 22.04 6.24
CA THR A 627 18.79 21.70 7.28
C THR A 627 19.22 20.41 7.98
N ILE A 628 18.59 20.06 9.11
CA ILE A 628 18.79 18.76 9.78
C ILE A 628 17.60 17.88 9.44
N ASN A 629 17.86 16.65 9.02
CA ASN A 629 16.81 15.64 8.81
C ASN A 629 16.06 15.41 10.14
N PRO A 630 14.73 15.58 10.21
CA PRO A 630 13.95 15.38 11.43
C PRO A 630 14.16 14.01 12.09
N GLU A 631 14.40 12.98 11.28
CA GLU A 631 14.61 11.60 11.74
C GLU A 631 16.10 11.24 11.89
N GLY A 632 17.01 12.09 11.40
CA GLY A 632 18.46 11.81 11.34
C GLY A 632 19.34 12.76 12.14
N GLY A 633 18.76 13.67 12.94
CA GLY A 633 19.49 14.70 13.67
C GLY A 633 20.16 14.27 14.98
N ILE A 634 19.93 13.02 15.41
CA ILE A 634 20.42 12.45 16.67
C ILE A 634 21.09 11.12 16.35
N GLY A 635 22.36 10.97 16.73
CA GLY A 635 23.09 9.71 16.62
C GLY A 635 23.27 9.09 18.00
N GLU A 636 22.88 7.83 18.15
CA GLU A 636 23.08 7.03 19.37
C GLU A 636 24.43 6.30 19.33
N VAL A 637 25.13 6.33 20.47
CA VAL A 637 26.35 5.58 20.69
C VAL A 637 26.11 4.58 21.80
N ILE A 638 26.24 3.29 21.49
CA ILE A 638 26.23 2.20 22.47
C ILE A 638 27.68 1.82 22.81
N ILE A 639 28.01 1.80 24.09
CA ILE A 639 29.28 1.33 24.65
C ILE A 639 29.03 -0.08 25.19
N THR A 640 29.88 -1.03 24.78
CA THR A 640 29.77 -2.44 25.20
C THR A 640 31.13 -3.02 25.55
N ASP A 641 31.17 -3.90 26.53
CA ASP A 641 32.34 -4.74 26.83
C ASP A 641 32.47 -5.95 25.88
N THR A 642 31.48 -6.17 25.02
CA THR A 642 31.36 -7.38 24.22
C THR A 642 31.89 -7.19 22.81
N TRP A 643 33.07 -7.77 22.56
CA TRP A 643 33.56 -7.91 21.20
C TRP A 643 32.87 -9.07 20.48
N GLN A 644 32.08 -8.77 19.46
CA GLN A 644 31.47 -9.79 18.59
C GLN A 644 32.36 -10.12 17.39
N SER A 645 32.48 -11.41 17.02
CA SER A 645 33.31 -11.81 15.88
C SER A 645 32.82 -13.03 15.10
N THR A 646 32.93 -12.99 13.77
CA THR A 646 32.71 -14.11 12.84
C THR A 646 33.98 -14.91 12.54
N LEU A 647 35.09 -14.57 13.20
CA LEU A 647 36.42 -15.15 12.96
C LEU A 647 37.03 -15.61 14.29
N THR A 648 38.04 -16.48 14.21
CA THR A 648 38.84 -16.84 15.39
C THR A 648 39.50 -15.61 15.99
N ARG A 649 39.38 -15.44 17.32
CA ARG A 649 39.86 -14.23 18.02
C ARG A 649 40.52 -14.53 19.36
N THR A 650 41.49 -13.69 19.67
CA THR A 650 42.04 -13.52 21.01
C THR A 650 41.69 -12.10 21.46
N LEU A 651 41.13 -11.96 22.66
CA LEU A 651 40.81 -10.66 23.23
C LEU A 651 42.10 -9.83 23.38
N PRO A 652 42.10 -8.54 22.97
CA PRO A 652 43.17 -7.63 23.35
C PRO A 652 43.11 -7.37 24.86
N ASN A 653 44.11 -6.67 25.39
CA ASN A 653 44.05 -6.23 26.79
C ASN A 653 42.86 -5.29 26.99
N ASN A 654 42.24 -5.35 28.18
CA ASN A 654 41.12 -4.49 28.61
C ASN A 654 39.82 -4.69 27.82
N VAL A 655 39.61 -5.86 27.23
CA VAL A 655 38.29 -6.24 26.71
C VAL A 655 37.83 -7.46 27.49
N GLU A 656 36.64 -7.39 28.04
CA GLU A 656 36.18 -8.34 29.05
C GLU A 656 35.43 -9.49 28.38
N ASN A 657 34.65 -9.21 27.33
CA ASN A 657 33.75 -10.20 26.75
C ASN A 657 34.04 -10.48 25.26
N LEU A 658 33.99 -11.75 24.88
CA LEU A 658 34.05 -12.22 23.49
C LEU A 658 32.80 -13.03 23.16
N ARG A 659 32.10 -12.66 22.08
CA ARG A 659 31.00 -13.46 21.52
C ARG A 659 31.30 -13.86 20.09
N LEU A 660 31.46 -15.15 19.85
CA LEU A 660 31.58 -15.70 18.50
C LEU A 660 30.18 -15.78 17.87
N ILE A 661 30.05 -15.37 16.61
CA ILE A 661 28.77 -15.35 15.88
C ILE A 661 28.88 -16.13 14.56
N GLY A 662 27.74 -16.62 14.07
CA GLY A 662 27.64 -17.52 12.91
C GLY A 662 27.71 -19.00 13.30
N SER A 663 27.99 -19.88 12.33
CA SER A 663 28.03 -21.34 12.52
C SER A 663 29.36 -21.99 12.14
N ASN A 664 30.36 -21.19 11.77
CA ASN A 664 31.69 -21.68 11.43
C ASN A 664 32.42 -22.18 12.68
N ASN A 665 33.32 -23.16 12.49
CA ASN A 665 34.22 -23.67 13.53
C ASN A 665 35.35 -22.66 13.80
N ILE A 666 35.04 -21.62 14.59
CA ILE A 666 35.97 -20.56 14.99
C ILE A 666 36.29 -20.66 16.48
N ASN A 667 37.39 -20.06 16.92
CA ASN A 667 37.89 -20.24 18.29
C ASN A 667 37.96 -18.91 19.05
N GLY A 668 37.82 -18.99 20.37
CA GLY A 668 37.86 -17.85 21.28
C GLY A 668 38.99 -18.00 22.31
N THR A 669 39.75 -16.95 22.53
CA THR A 669 40.79 -16.92 23.56
C THR A 669 40.72 -15.62 24.35
N GLY A 670 40.76 -15.71 25.67
CA GLY A 670 40.76 -14.57 26.58
C GLY A 670 42.09 -13.82 26.65
N ASN A 671 42.13 -12.81 27.52
CA ASN A 671 43.31 -12.05 27.90
C ASN A 671 43.80 -12.48 29.30
N ALA A 672 44.26 -11.58 30.15
CA ALA A 672 44.72 -11.90 31.52
C ALA A 672 43.74 -11.40 32.60
N GLY A 673 42.61 -10.83 32.19
CA GLY A 673 41.52 -10.37 33.05
C GLY A 673 40.44 -11.44 33.21
N ASN A 674 39.34 -11.09 33.87
CA ASN A 674 38.21 -12.01 34.05
C ASN A 674 37.33 -11.94 32.80
N ASN A 675 37.40 -12.94 31.93
CA ASN A 675 36.72 -12.89 30.65
C ASN A 675 35.39 -13.65 30.63
N LYS A 676 34.42 -13.13 29.86
CA LYS A 676 33.23 -13.90 29.45
C LYS A 676 33.35 -14.26 27.98
N ILE A 677 33.53 -15.54 27.69
CA ILE A 677 33.68 -16.03 26.32
C ILE A 677 32.50 -16.92 25.97
N THR A 678 31.76 -16.54 24.94
CA THR A 678 30.64 -17.30 24.40
C THR A 678 30.93 -17.72 22.96
N GLY A 679 30.94 -19.02 22.72
CA GLY A 679 31.04 -19.63 21.41
C GLY A 679 29.76 -19.50 20.59
N ASN A 680 29.79 -20.08 19.39
CA ASN A 680 28.71 -20.03 18.42
C ASN A 680 28.06 -21.42 18.26
N SER A 681 27.50 -21.76 17.09
CA SER A 681 26.92 -23.10 16.86
C SER A 681 27.86 -24.10 16.17
N GLY A 682 29.08 -23.67 15.86
CA GLY A 682 30.13 -24.53 15.32
C GLY A 682 30.92 -25.22 16.42
N ILE A 683 31.89 -26.04 16.04
CA ILE A 683 32.82 -26.67 16.99
C ILE A 683 33.90 -25.64 17.37
N ASN A 684 33.82 -25.11 18.58
CA ASN A 684 34.72 -24.06 19.08
C ASN A 684 35.80 -24.62 20.01
N GLN A 685 37.01 -24.03 19.92
CA GLN A 685 38.01 -24.13 20.97
C GLN A 685 37.98 -22.85 21.81
N ILE A 686 37.78 -22.98 23.12
CA ILE A 686 37.63 -21.87 24.05
C ILE A 686 38.69 -21.95 25.14
N ASN A 687 39.45 -20.88 25.32
CA ASN A 687 40.50 -20.77 26.34
C ASN A 687 40.38 -19.43 27.06
N GLY A 688 40.02 -19.43 28.35
CA GLY A 688 39.92 -18.22 29.17
C GLY A 688 41.28 -17.56 29.45
N ARG A 689 42.34 -18.37 29.52
CA ARG A 689 43.68 -18.05 30.02
C ARG A 689 43.69 -17.78 31.52
N ALA A 690 44.29 -16.67 31.95
CA ALA A 690 44.43 -16.34 33.36
C ALA A 690 43.32 -15.37 33.74
N GLY A 691 42.69 -15.58 34.90
CA GLY A 691 41.53 -14.80 35.30
C GLY A 691 40.56 -15.68 36.06
N ILE A 692 39.40 -15.12 36.39
CA ILE A 692 38.20 -15.88 36.75
C ILE A 692 37.28 -15.83 35.54
N ASP A 693 37.34 -16.86 34.71
CA ASP A 693 36.68 -16.83 33.41
C ASP A 693 35.32 -17.53 33.44
N THR A 694 34.39 -17.01 32.64
CA THR A 694 33.10 -17.65 32.35
C THR A 694 33.05 -18.04 30.88
N LEU A 695 33.03 -19.34 30.63
CA LEU A 695 33.15 -19.93 29.30
C LEU A 695 31.83 -20.63 28.93
N THR A 696 31.35 -20.36 27.73
CA THR A 696 30.14 -20.96 27.15
C THR A 696 30.49 -21.47 25.76
N GLY A 697 30.33 -22.77 25.50
CA GLY A 697 30.62 -23.41 24.21
C GLY A 697 29.64 -23.02 23.13
N GLY A 698 28.34 -23.01 23.47
CA GLY A 698 27.24 -22.84 22.54
C GLY A 698 26.68 -24.20 22.10
N LEU A 699 26.32 -24.30 20.83
CA LEU A 699 25.97 -25.60 20.23
C LEU A 699 27.21 -26.13 19.54
N GLY A 700 27.40 -27.45 19.55
CA GLY A 700 28.58 -28.05 18.95
C GLY A 700 29.16 -29.13 19.84
N ALA A 701 30.32 -29.64 19.44
CA ALA A 701 31.13 -30.51 20.28
C ALA A 701 32.41 -29.74 20.62
N ASP A 702 32.33 -28.90 21.64
CA ASP A 702 33.31 -27.87 21.91
C ASP A 702 34.49 -28.39 22.73
N THR A 703 35.63 -27.70 22.64
CA THR A 703 36.82 -28.02 23.42
C THR A 703 37.23 -26.83 24.28
N PHE A 704 37.17 -27.02 25.61
CA PHE A 704 37.62 -26.04 26.59
C PHE A 704 39.07 -26.34 26.99
N ILE A 705 39.97 -25.39 26.79
CA ILE A 705 41.41 -25.57 27.00
C ILE A 705 41.80 -24.93 28.33
N PHE A 706 42.44 -25.71 29.21
CA PHE A 706 42.94 -25.23 30.50
C PHE A 706 44.44 -25.48 30.67
N GLN A 707 45.12 -24.50 31.26
CA GLN A 707 46.54 -24.59 31.60
C GLN A 707 46.71 -24.74 33.12
N PHE A 708 47.48 -25.75 33.55
CA PHE A 708 47.80 -25.92 34.98
C PHE A 708 48.40 -24.63 35.57
N GLY A 709 47.89 -24.25 36.74
CA GLY A 709 48.21 -23.00 37.44
C GLY A 709 47.38 -21.77 37.06
N GLN A 710 46.48 -21.84 36.06
CA GLN A 710 45.57 -20.74 35.73
C GLN A 710 44.22 -20.87 36.44
N SER A 711 43.51 -21.99 36.27
CA SER A 711 42.23 -22.23 36.96
C SER A 711 42.44 -22.89 38.33
N THR A 712 42.65 -22.09 39.38
CA THR A 712 42.99 -22.56 40.74
C THR A 712 41.84 -22.33 41.73
N ILE A 713 42.06 -22.52 43.04
CA ILE A 713 41.05 -22.18 44.07
C ILE A 713 40.69 -20.68 44.03
N SER A 714 41.68 -19.80 43.83
CA SER A 714 41.49 -18.35 43.85
C SER A 714 41.00 -17.77 42.52
N THR A 715 41.34 -18.43 41.41
CA THR A 715 41.09 -17.98 40.04
C THR A 715 40.33 -19.05 39.26
N ARG A 716 39.30 -19.62 39.86
CA ARG A 716 38.60 -20.76 39.26
C ARG A 716 37.81 -20.31 38.04
N ASP A 717 37.90 -21.07 36.97
CA ASP A 717 37.08 -20.84 35.79
C ASP A 717 35.77 -21.62 35.88
N ARG A 718 34.79 -21.15 35.13
CA ARG A 718 33.45 -21.74 35.05
C ARG A 718 33.06 -22.00 33.61
N ILE A 719 32.60 -23.22 33.34
CA ILE A 719 31.90 -23.59 32.10
C ILE A 719 30.40 -23.61 32.35
N THR A 720 29.62 -22.97 31.48
CA THR A 720 28.18 -22.74 31.68
C THR A 720 27.25 -23.70 30.94
N ASP A 721 27.76 -24.55 30.06
CA ASP A 721 26.94 -25.38 29.16
C ASP A 721 27.55 -26.73 28.79
N PHE A 722 28.60 -27.17 29.50
CA PHE A 722 29.37 -28.38 29.19
C PHE A 722 28.49 -29.62 28.92
N ALA A 723 28.41 -30.09 27.68
CA ALA A 723 27.62 -31.25 27.28
C ALA A 723 28.41 -32.55 27.39
N ILE A 724 28.05 -33.41 28.35
CA ILE A 724 28.76 -34.68 28.58
C ILE A 724 28.70 -35.57 27.32
N ASN A 725 29.84 -36.14 26.94
CA ASN A 725 30.07 -36.96 25.73
C ASN A 725 30.19 -36.18 24.41
N SER A 726 29.74 -34.92 24.35
CA SER A 726 29.95 -34.04 23.19
C SER A 726 31.21 -33.20 23.43
N ASP A 727 31.17 -32.35 24.45
CA ASP A 727 32.23 -31.40 24.76
C ASP A 727 33.40 -32.08 25.44
N LYS A 728 34.56 -31.42 25.35
CA LYS A 728 35.84 -31.91 25.80
C LYS A 728 36.64 -30.85 26.54
N ILE A 729 37.55 -31.34 27.37
CA ILE A 729 38.55 -30.57 28.10
C ILE A 729 39.91 -30.98 27.56
N ASP A 730 40.67 -30.00 27.08
CA ASP A 730 42.05 -30.17 26.66
C ASP A 730 42.98 -29.51 27.69
N LEU A 731 44.13 -30.13 27.94
CA LEU A 731 45.02 -29.78 29.05
C LEU A 731 46.39 -29.36 28.55
N LEU A 732 46.87 -28.25 29.08
CA LEU A 732 48.22 -27.74 28.88
C LEU A 732 49.01 -27.81 30.19
N THR A 733 50.30 -28.15 30.10
CA THR A 733 51.25 -28.03 31.22
C THR A 733 51.33 -26.58 31.72
N GLN A 734 51.91 -26.35 32.89
CA GLN A 734 52.15 -24.99 33.38
C GLN A 734 53.00 -24.13 32.41
N GLY A 735 53.80 -24.76 31.53
CA GLY A 735 54.55 -24.08 30.47
C GLY A 735 53.74 -23.81 29.19
N GLY A 736 52.45 -24.15 29.15
CA GLY A 736 51.57 -23.95 28.00
C GLY A 736 51.70 -24.99 26.89
N THR A 737 52.44 -26.09 27.11
CA THR A 737 52.55 -27.18 26.13
C THR A 737 51.47 -28.23 26.35
N ALA A 738 50.95 -28.84 25.28
CA ALA A 738 49.99 -29.94 25.40
C ALA A 738 50.51 -31.09 26.29
N THR A 739 49.63 -31.66 27.11
CA THR A 739 49.90 -32.83 27.96
C THR A 739 48.84 -33.90 27.73
N SER A 740 49.16 -35.15 28.06
CA SER A 740 48.19 -36.24 27.99
C SER A 740 47.05 -36.03 29.00
N ALA A 741 45.84 -36.47 28.64
CA ALA A 741 44.71 -36.58 29.54
C ALA A 741 45.03 -37.35 30.84
N PRO A 742 44.22 -37.17 31.91
CA PRO A 742 44.42 -37.88 33.17
C PRO A 742 44.44 -39.39 33.00
N SER A 743 45.39 -40.06 33.65
CA SER A 743 45.55 -41.52 33.65
C SER A 743 44.44 -42.24 34.42
N ASN A 744 43.85 -41.57 35.41
CA ASN A 744 42.72 -42.05 36.20
C ASN A 744 41.68 -40.93 36.31
N PHE A 745 40.43 -41.19 35.95
CA PHE A 745 39.32 -40.27 36.14
C PHE A 745 38.12 -40.95 36.76
N SER A 746 37.47 -40.28 37.71
CA SER A 746 36.46 -40.92 38.54
C SER A 746 35.49 -39.94 39.17
N ARG A 747 34.33 -40.44 39.58
CA ARG A 747 33.33 -39.66 40.31
C ARG A 747 33.42 -39.92 41.80
N ALA A 748 33.63 -38.86 42.59
CA ALA A 748 33.55 -38.93 44.04
C ALA A 748 32.10 -38.79 44.54
N ALA A 749 31.88 -39.12 45.80
CA ALA A 749 30.59 -38.89 46.45
C ALA A 749 30.26 -37.39 46.48
N ASN A 750 28.96 -37.06 46.43
CA ASN A 750 28.52 -35.68 46.57
C ASN A 750 29.00 -35.10 47.91
N SER A 751 29.42 -33.84 47.90
CA SER A 751 29.95 -33.13 49.05
C SER A 751 28.96 -32.08 49.57
N THR A 752 28.97 -31.86 50.88
CA THR A 752 28.18 -30.83 51.56
C THR A 752 29.04 -29.71 52.14
N VAL A 753 30.33 -29.69 51.81
CA VAL A 753 31.26 -28.65 52.27
C VAL A 753 30.89 -27.28 51.71
N THR A 754 31.24 -26.23 52.45
CA THR A 754 30.87 -24.84 52.11
C THR A 754 32.03 -24.02 51.55
N THR A 755 33.25 -24.57 51.48
CA THR A 755 34.43 -23.90 50.93
C THR A 755 35.16 -24.80 49.93
N LEU A 756 35.77 -24.20 48.90
CA LEU A 756 36.51 -24.95 47.88
C LEU A 756 37.72 -25.66 48.50
N GLN A 757 38.41 -25.04 49.46
CA GLN A 757 39.51 -25.69 50.17
C GLN A 757 39.07 -26.99 50.87
N ASN A 758 37.89 -26.98 51.51
CA ASN A 758 37.38 -28.18 52.18
C ASN A 758 36.91 -29.24 51.18
N LEU A 759 36.35 -28.83 50.04
CA LEU A 759 36.04 -29.75 48.94
C LEU A 759 37.28 -30.50 48.50
N ILE A 760 38.34 -29.77 48.16
CA ILE A 760 39.61 -30.36 47.73
C ILE A 760 40.18 -31.31 48.78
N ASN A 761 40.21 -30.89 50.05
CA ASN A 761 40.67 -31.74 51.14
C ASN A 761 39.85 -33.03 51.25
N GLN A 762 38.54 -32.99 51.00
CA GLN A 762 37.68 -34.17 50.99
C GLN A 762 37.97 -35.08 49.79
N VAL A 763 38.31 -34.52 48.63
CA VAL A 763 38.62 -35.29 47.42
C VAL A 763 40.00 -35.95 47.48
N PHE A 764 41.00 -35.27 48.06
CA PHE A 764 42.43 -35.61 47.94
C PHE A 764 43.17 -35.94 49.28
N THR A 765 42.52 -36.27 50.40
CA THR A 765 43.25 -36.64 51.65
C THR A 765 43.67 -38.12 51.76
N ASP A 766 44.83 -38.39 52.39
CA ASP A 766 45.50 -39.70 52.49
C ASP A 766 45.60 -40.31 53.94
N ALA A 767 46.68 -41.03 54.25
CA ALA A 767 46.73 -42.47 54.56
C ALA A 767 46.24 -42.99 55.94
N ASN A 768 45.51 -42.22 56.74
CA ASN A 768 45.06 -42.64 58.09
C ASN A 768 43.54 -42.86 58.27
N GLY A 769 42.79 -43.06 57.18
CA GLY A 769 41.66 -44.00 57.14
C GLY A 769 40.40 -43.70 57.98
N ALA A 770 39.73 -42.56 57.78
CA ALA A 770 38.28 -42.42 58.00
C ALA A 770 37.77 -41.17 57.25
N THR A 771 36.71 -41.15 56.43
CA THR A 771 35.61 -42.10 56.11
C THR A 771 35.19 -41.96 54.63
N THR A 772 35.00 -43.09 53.94
CA THR A 772 34.13 -43.36 52.75
C THR A 772 33.96 -42.29 51.67
N GLY A 773 34.50 -42.55 50.47
CA GLY A 773 34.18 -41.84 49.22
C GLY A 773 35.38 -41.33 48.41
N ASN A 774 36.61 -41.50 48.90
CA ASN A 774 37.82 -40.88 48.37
C ASN A 774 38.37 -41.57 47.12
N GLN A 775 39.00 -40.78 46.25
CA GLN A 775 39.90 -41.25 45.20
C GLN A 775 41.35 -41.13 45.68
N GLY A 776 42.19 -42.10 45.33
CA GLY A 776 43.61 -42.06 45.73
C GLY A 776 44.34 -40.91 45.05
N LEU A 777 45.31 -40.31 45.75
CA LEU A 777 46.26 -39.27 45.27
C LEU A 777 47.20 -39.78 44.16
N GLY A 778 46.65 -40.28 43.06
CA GLY A 778 47.44 -40.72 41.92
C GLY A 778 47.98 -39.53 41.13
N VAL A 779 49.25 -39.59 40.77
CA VAL A 779 49.84 -38.66 39.78
C VAL A 779 49.01 -38.69 38.50
N ASN A 780 48.74 -37.52 37.91
CA ASN A 780 47.95 -37.37 36.68
C ASN A 780 46.56 -38.01 36.81
N SER A 781 45.79 -37.59 37.84
CA SER A 781 44.44 -38.08 38.10
C SER A 781 43.42 -36.95 38.18
N ALA A 782 42.15 -37.27 37.95
CA ALA A 782 41.04 -36.34 38.04
C ALA A 782 39.87 -36.93 38.84
N ALA A 783 39.08 -36.03 39.44
CA ALA A 783 37.87 -36.37 40.17
C ALA A 783 36.73 -35.40 39.85
N LEU A 784 35.55 -35.96 39.60
CA LEU A 784 34.30 -35.22 39.42
C LEU A 784 33.49 -35.25 40.71
N VAL A 785 33.13 -34.09 41.24
CA VAL A 785 32.41 -33.97 42.52
C VAL A 785 31.28 -32.95 42.43
N GLN A 786 30.10 -33.33 42.93
CA GLN A 786 28.97 -32.41 43.05
C GLN A 786 28.84 -31.91 44.49
N VAL A 787 28.78 -30.59 44.66
CA VAL A 787 28.51 -29.92 45.92
C VAL A 787 27.05 -29.48 45.96
N THR A 788 26.29 -29.96 46.95
CA THR A 788 24.83 -29.79 46.97
C THR A 788 24.33 -28.67 47.89
N THR A 789 25.20 -28.03 48.66
CA THR A 789 24.82 -27.05 49.69
C THR A 789 25.85 -25.92 49.83
N GLY A 790 25.39 -24.70 50.11
CA GLY A 790 26.25 -23.54 50.39
C GLY A 790 26.60 -22.68 49.17
N ALA A 791 27.45 -21.67 49.38
CA ALA A 791 27.81 -20.65 48.37
C ALA A 791 28.65 -21.20 47.20
N ILE A 792 29.18 -22.40 47.33
CA ILE A 792 29.96 -23.08 46.29
C ILE A 792 29.18 -24.22 45.62
N ALA A 793 27.86 -24.29 45.78
CA ALA A 793 27.03 -25.34 45.17
C ALA A 793 27.31 -25.43 43.66
N GLY A 794 27.50 -26.65 43.17
CA GLY A 794 27.91 -26.86 41.79
C GLY A 794 28.62 -28.18 41.53
N THR A 795 28.95 -28.43 40.26
CA THR A 795 29.75 -29.59 39.82
C THR A 795 31.16 -29.13 39.53
N TYR A 796 32.14 -29.80 40.13
CA TYR A 796 33.56 -29.46 40.02
C TYR A 796 34.35 -30.62 39.44
N LEU A 797 35.24 -30.28 38.53
CA LEU A 797 36.30 -31.14 38.07
C LEU A 797 37.59 -30.71 38.76
N VAL A 798 38.21 -31.63 39.49
CA VAL A 798 39.49 -31.38 40.13
C VAL A 798 40.53 -32.28 39.51
N ILE A 799 41.64 -31.71 39.08
CA ILE A 799 42.66 -32.40 38.30
C ILE A 799 44.01 -32.15 38.96
N ASN A 800 44.67 -33.25 39.34
CA ASN A 800 46.03 -33.24 39.85
C ASN A 800 47.02 -33.28 38.69
N ASP A 801 48.10 -32.51 38.83
CA ASP A 801 49.18 -32.46 37.88
C ASP A 801 50.10 -33.71 37.95
N SER A 802 51.38 -33.55 37.62
CA SER A 802 52.36 -34.65 37.67
C SER A 802 52.98 -34.90 39.06
N ALA A 803 52.59 -34.12 40.08
CA ALA A 803 53.10 -34.22 41.44
C ALA A 803 52.01 -34.76 42.39
N ALA A 804 52.40 -35.73 43.23
CA ALA A 804 51.46 -36.34 44.16
C ALA A 804 50.94 -35.33 45.21
N GLY A 805 49.61 -35.34 45.41
CA GLY A 805 48.92 -34.49 46.38
C GLY A 805 48.45 -33.17 45.79
N PHE A 806 47.36 -32.60 46.32
CA PHE A 806 46.79 -31.38 45.76
C PHE A 806 47.69 -30.15 45.99
N GLN A 807 48.01 -29.42 44.93
CA GLN A 807 48.80 -28.19 44.94
C GLN A 807 47.92 -27.00 44.56
N SER A 808 47.53 -26.16 45.54
CA SER A 808 46.55 -25.08 45.33
C SER A 808 46.94 -24.02 44.30
N SER A 809 48.22 -23.92 43.95
CA SER A 809 48.73 -23.00 42.93
C SER A 809 48.97 -23.64 41.56
N ASN A 810 48.96 -24.97 41.46
CA ASN A 810 49.38 -25.69 40.26
C ASN A 810 48.27 -26.58 39.71
N ASP A 811 47.51 -27.23 40.59
CA ASP A 811 46.41 -28.13 40.21
C ASP A 811 45.18 -27.35 39.73
N LEU A 812 44.42 -27.99 38.84
CA LEU A 812 43.24 -27.38 38.23
C LEU A 812 41.99 -27.66 39.05
N LEU A 813 41.19 -26.62 39.20
CA LEU A 813 39.83 -26.67 39.72
C LEU A 813 38.92 -25.93 38.74
N ILE A 814 38.02 -26.67 38.09
CA ILE A 814 37.09 -26.12 37.09
C ILE A 814 35.66 -26.33 37.57
N ASN A 815 34.84 -25.30 37.50
CA ASN A 815 33.41 -25.40 37.79
C ASN A 815 32.64 -25.67 36.49
N ILE A 816 31.97 -26.82 36.37
CA ILE A 816 31.17 -27.20 35.20
C ILE A 816 29.68 -27.27 35.53
N THR A 817 29.20 -26.48 36.48
CA THR A 817 27.82 -26.58 37.02
C THR A 817 26.74 -26.38 35.96
N GLY A 818 27.05 -25.69 34.86
CA GLY A 818 26.13 -25.53 33.74
C GLY A 818 26.04 -26.74 32.80
N PHE A 819 26.61 -27.89 33.18
CA PHE A 819 26.62 -29.06 32.31
C PHE A 819 25.22 -29.55 31.91
N THR A 820 25.12 -30.11 30.70
CA THR A 820 23.91 -30.79 30.21
C THR A 820 24.15 -32.30 30.14
N GLY A 821 23.13 -33.08 30.51
CA GLY A 821 23.18 -34.55 30.57
C GLY A 821 23.11 -35.13 31.99
N ALA A 822 23.19 -36.46 32.10
CA ALA A 822 23.18 -37.15 33.40
C ALA A 822 24.61 -37.25 33.97
N LEU A 823 24.79 -36.93 35.26
CA LEU A 823 26.06 -37.18 35.94
C LEU A 823 26.42 -38.68 35.86
N PRO A 824 27.69 -39.03 35.57
CA PRO A 824 28.13 -40.42 35.56
C PRO A 824 27.86 -41.13 36.90
N ALA A 825 27.84 -42.47 36.89
CA ALA A 825 27.76 -43.25 38.13
C ALA A 825 29.01 -43.04 39.01
N LEU A 826 28.91 -43.35 40.31
CA LEU A 826 30.06 -43.33 41.22
C LEU A 826 31.13 -44.35 40.76
N GLY A 827 32.42 -43.99 40.90
CA GLY A 827 33.54 -44.85 40.51
C GLY A 827 34.30 -44.36 39.26
N ASN A 828 34.97 -45.26 38.54
CA ASN A 828 35.79 -44.91 37.38
C ASN A 828 34.91 -44.41 36.22
N ILE A 829 35.27 -43.26 35.65
CA ILE A 829 34.62 -42.67 34.47
C ILE A 829 35.53 -42.87 33.25
N PRO A 830 34.98 -43.18 32.06
CA PRO A 830 35.77 -43.17 30.83
C PRO A 830 36.40 -41.79 30.58
N VAL A 831 37.73 -41.73 30.52
CA VAL A 831 38.49 -40.48 30.32
C VAL A 831 38.03 -39.74 29.06
N GLY A 832 37.83 -40.48 27.96
CA GLY A 832 37.40 -39.93 26.67
C GLY A 832 36.01 -39.30 26.66
N ASN A 833 35.22 -39.42 27.74
CA ASN A 833 33.93 -38.72 27.82
C ASN A 833 34.11 -37.23 28.12
N PHE A 834 35.20 -36.85 28.78
CA PHE A 834 35.46 -35.49 29.24
C PHE A 834 36.75 -34.88 28.69
N PHE A 835 37.75 -35.69 28.37
CA PHE A 835 39.07 -35.21 27.93
C PHE A 835 39.38 -35.66 26.50
N VAL A 836 40.23 -34.90 25.81
CA VAL A 836 40.79 -35.25 24.47
C VAL A 836 42.18 -35.85 24.60
#